data_AF-A0A6M5YMR7-F1
#
_entry.id   AF-A0A6M5YMR7-F1
#
_cell.length_a   1.000
_cell.length_b   1.000
_cell.length_c   1.000
_cell.angle_alpha   90.00
_cell.angle_beta   90.00
_cell.angle_gamma   90.00
#
_symmetry.space_group_name_H-M   'P 1'
#
loop_
_entity.id
_entity.type
_entity.pdbx_description
1 polymer ?
#
loop_
_entity_poly.entity_id
_entity_poly.type
_entity_poly.pdbx_seq_one_letter_code
_entity_poly.pdbx_strand_id
1 'polypeptide(L)'
;MRGTPLTASRRLSVLVLFALAPPALAQPSVPPAEPYKAAAAELEKLITHEVDDKKLPALSVALVDDQKVVWAAGFGFQDRDRKIPATAETVYRVGSVSKLFTDVAVMQLVEEGKIALDAPVAAYIPDFKPSYKEGERPITLRMLMSHRSGLIREPPVGNYFDPSEPGLAKTVASLNGIGLIYPPESRIKYSNAAIGVVGYALEKSQQEQFEKYVQRRVLDVLGMKSSSFLPKSSLKPRLADAVMWTYHGREFPAPAFELGEAPAGCMYSTVLDLAKFQSCLFAGGKLGDKPFIKPETLAEMFRPQFAAKGTTAGFGLGFMVGEFEGKPRVSHGGAIYGFATTFVALPGEKLGAIVVASRDVSNAVTGRIADDALRLMLAARAGAPLPKIEASEPFTPEEARGLAGRYRAGDRWGDLFETGGKAFFVSDRGGAIVQLRKFGGGLIADDVQAWGTKYGRADGKITIGQLVFEKEKPALDPPPAPPAAFAGLIGEYGYDHLPLSIYEREGKLHALIELTEIDPLTQESDDVYAFPADRGMYHGEKLIFTRDKTGRATKVTAASVVFERRKIDGENGETFKIKPVKPLDEIRKAALAAKPPVETGEFRAPDLVDLATLDGVKFDIRYATENNFLSTPFYTSAKAFMQKPAAEALARVHTKLKAQGYGLLVFDAYRPWQVTKMFWDATPEKFHGFVADPSKGSRHNRGCAVDLTLYDLKTGKPVEMVSGYDEFSDRAFPDYTGGTSRQRWHRDRLRAAMHAEGFSVYEEEWWHFDYKDWKKYPILNKTFEELK
;
A
#
# COMPACT_ATOMS: atom_id res chain seq x y z
N MET A 1 2.80 -64.07 -55.27
CA MET A 1 3.22 -63.05 -56.26
C MET A 1 2.66 -61.70 -55.82
N ARG A 2 3.52 -60.67 -55.87
CA ARG A 2 3.32 -59.23 -55.61
C ARG A 2 3.49 -58.78 -54.15
N GLY A 3 4.40 -57.81 -53.99
CA GLY A 3 4.99 -57.36 -52.75
C GLY A 3 4.10 -56.43 -51.92
N THR A 4 4.59 -56.24 -50.71
CA THR A 4 4.16 -55.36 -49.62
C THR A 4 3.82 -53.92 -50.04
N PRO A 5 2.97 -53.22 -49.26
CA PRO A 5 3.11 -51.80 -49.02
C PRO A 5 3.46 -51.52 -47.54
N LEU A 6 4.48 -50.69 -47.35
CA LEU A 6 4.79 -49.97 -46.12
C LEU A 6 4.49 -48.49 -46.43
N THR A 7 3.52 -47.88 -45.74
CA THR A 7 3.45 -46.42 -45.63
C THR A 7 3.00 -46.00 -44.23
N ALA A 8 3.99 -45.48 -43.51
CA ALA A 8 4.01 -44.57 -42.37
C ALA A 8 2.66 -43.98 -41.87
N SER A 9 2.35 -44.23 -40.58
CA SER A 9 1.38 -43.43 -39.83
C SER A 9 1.99 -42.09 -39.42
N ARG A 10 1.41 -40.98 -39.90
CA ARG A 10 1.69 -39.62 -39.40
C ARG A 10 1.22 -39.50 -37.95
N ARG A 11 2.15 -39.20 -37.04
CA ARG A 11 1.83 -38.73 -35.68
C ARG A 11 1.34 -37.28 -35.78
N LEU A 12 0.12 -37.05 -35.31
CA LEU A 12 -0.46 -35.71 -35.16
C LEU A 12 0.20 -35.06 -33.93
N SER A 13 1.12 -34.12 -34.16
CA SER A 13 1.63 -33.24 -33.11
C SER A 13 0.54 -32.24 -32.74
N VAL A 14 -0.07 -32.39 -31.57
CA VAL A 14 -0.92 -31.35 -30.98
C VAL A 14 0.00 -30.23 -30.51
N LEU A 15 0.08 -29.16 -31.31
CA LEU A 15 0.69 -27.90 -30.92
C LEU A 15 -0.25 -27.22 -29.93
N VAL A 16 0.06 -27.31 -28.63
CA VAL A 16 -0.54 -26.44 -27.62
C VAL A 16 0.07 -25.05 -27.82
N LEU A 17 -0.58 -24.20 -28.62
CA LEU A 17 -0.30 -22.77 -28.57
C LEU A 17 -0.75 -22.27 -27.21
N PHE A 18 0.19 -21.93 -26.34
CA PHE A 18 -0.07 -20.96 -25.28
C PHE A 18 -0.49 -19.66 -25.98
N ALA A 19 -1.78 -19.37 -25.99
CA ALA A 19 -2.26 -18.05 -26.33
C ALA A 19 -1.71 -17.09 -25.26
N LEU A 20 -0.60 -16.42 -25.57
CA LEU A 20 -0.21 -15.21 -24.86
C LEU A 20 -1.41 -14.28 -24.91
N ALA A 21 -1.99 -13.97 -23.74
CA ALA A 21 -3.01 -12.95 -23.66
C ALA A 21 -2.46 -11.68 -24.34
N PRO A 22 -3.22 -11.04 -25.26
CA PRO A 22 -2.75 -9.85 -25.93
C PRO A 22 -2.33 -8.80 -24.89
N PRO A 23 -1.28 -8.00 -25.17
CA PRO A 23 -0.89 -6.90 -24.28
C PRO A 23 -2.09 -5.99 -24.01
N ALA A 24 -2.13 -5.37 -22.82
CA ALA A 24 -3.17 -4.46 -22.37
C ALA A 24 -3.12 -3.13 -23.16
N LEU A 25 -3.46 -3.19 -24.44
CA LEU A 25 -3.57 -2.04 -25.32
C LEU A 25 -4.75 -1.16 -24.87
N ALA A 26 -4.62 0.16 -25.06
CA ALA A 26 -5.66 1.11 -24.75
C ALA A 26 -7.01 0.72 -25.40
N GLN A 27 -8.09 0.83 -24.63
CA GLN A 27 -9.46 0.68 -25.12
C GLN A 27 -10.10 2.07 -25.22
N PRO A 28 -9.97 2.80 -26.34
CA PRO A 28 -10.54 4.13 -26.46
C PRO A 28 -12.06 4.06 -26.57
N SER A 29 -12.76 4.54 -25.55
CA SER A 29 -14.22 4.75 -25.61
C SER A 29 -14.57 6.02 -26.38
N VAL A 30 -13.68 7.03 -26.32
CA VAL A 30 -13.76 8.26 -27.13
C VAL A 30 -12.42 8.43 -27.86
N PRO A 31 -12.40 8.35 -29.21
CA PRO A 31 -11.16 8.49 -29.96
C PRO A 31 -10.60 9.91 -29.80
N PRO A 32 -9.27 10.09 -29.89
CA PRO A 32 -8.68 11.40 -29.71
C PRO A 32 -9.08 12.35 -30.85
N ALA A 33 -9.59 13.53 -30.48
CA ALA A 33 -9.95 14.60 -31.41
C ALA A 33 -8.76 15.54 -31.68
N GLU A 34 -8.75 16.20 -32.84
CA GLU A 34 -7.82 17.32 -33.07
C GLU A 34 -8.11 18.50 -32.12
N PRO A 35 -7.09 19.24 -31.66
CA PRO A 35 -5.66 19.09 -31.95
C PRO A 35 -4.91 18.07 -31.05
N TYR A 36 -5.62 17.26 -30.26
CA TYR A 36 -5.04 16.47 -29.17
C TYR A 36 -4.58 15.06 -29.55
N LYS A 37 -4.61 14.66 -30.83
CA LYS A 37 -4.21 13.29 -31.23
C LYS A 37 -2.79 12.93 -30.82
N ALA A 38 -1.83 13.82 -31.09
CA ALA A 38 -0.44 13.59 -30.71
C ALA A 38 -0.25 13.59 -29.19
N ALA A 39 -0.98 14.46 -28.47
CA ALA A 39 -0.98 14.50 -27.00
C ALA A 39 -1.49 13.18 -26.41
N ALA A 40 -2.61 12.66 -26.91
CA ALA A 40 -3.17 11.38 -26.49
C ALA A 40 -2.20 10.21 -26.75
N ALA A 41 -1.49 10.21 -27.89
CA ALA A 41 -0.52 9.16 -28.22
C ALA A 41 0.71 9.16 -27.28
N GLU A 42 1.22 10.33 -26.89
CA GLU A 42 2.31 10.41 -25.89
C GLU A 42 1.83 9.98 -24.51
N LEU A 43 0.61 10.39 -24.14
CA LEU A 43 0.01 10.02 -22.87
C LEU A 43 -0.29 8.51 -22.78
N GLU A 44 -0.72 7.88 -23.88
CA GLU A 44 -0.92 6.43 -23.95
C GLU A 44 0.36 5.64 -23.63
N LYS A 45 1.52 6.11 -24.12
CA LYS A 45 2.83 5.51 -23.80
C LYS A 45 3.15 5.63 -22.32
N LEU A 46 2.95 6.81 -21.74
CA LEU A 46 3.16 7.03 -20.31
C LEU A 46 2.24 6.13 -19.48
N ILE A 47 0.93 6.12 -19.77
CA ILE A 47 -0.04 5.34 -19.00
C ILE A 47 0.27 3.84 -19.09
N THR A 48 0.57 3.34 -20.29
CA THR A 48 0.95 1.93 -20.47
C THR A 48 2.19 1.58 -19.63
N HIS A 49 3.20 2.45 -19.64
CA HIS A 49 4.39 2.28 -18.81
C HIS A 49 4.04 2.24 -17.31
N GLU A 50 3.22 3.17 -16.82
CA GLU A 50 2.85 3.24 -15.40
C GLU A 50 2.01 2.04 -14.97
N VAL A 51 1.06 1.60 -15.79
CA VAL A 51 0.24 0.40 -15.53
C VAL A 51 1.13 -0.83 -15.37
N ASP A 52 2.11 -1.00 -16.25
CA ASP A 52 3.04 -2.13 -16.22
C ASP A 52 4.09 -2.04 -15.10
N ASP A 53 4.68 -0.86 -14.87
CA ASP A 53 5.73 -0.64 -13.87
C ASP A 53 5.17 -0.70 -12.45
N LYS A 54 4.00 -0.09 -12.22
CA LYS A 54 3.34 0.01 -10.89
C LYS A 54 2.31 -1.09 -10.63
N LYS A 55 2.11 -2.01 -11.58
CA LYS A 55 1.15 -3.12 -11.47
C LYS A 55 -0.25 -2.63 -11.11
N LEU A 56 -0.73 -1.65 -11.86
CA LEU A 56 -2.09 -1.13 -11.69
C LEU A 56 -3.07 -2.13 -12.31
N PRO A 57 -4.08 -2.66 -11.58
CA PRO A 57 -5.03 -3.60 -12.17
C PRO A 57 -5.86 -2.94 -13.29
N ALA A 58 -6.50 -1.81 -13.00
CA ALA A 58 -7.21 -0.97 -13.96
C ALA A 58 -6.85 0.51 -13.81
N LEU A 59 -6.89 1.24 -14.92
CA LEU A 59 -6.83 2.70 -14.96
C LEU A 59 -7.73 3.25 -16.08
N SER A 60 -8.49 4.30 -15.79
CA SER A 60 -9.26 5.05 -16.80
C SER A 60 -8.89 6.53 -16.80
N VAL A 61 -8.92 7.15 -17.98
CA VAL A 61 -8.59 8.56 -18.19
C VAL A 61 -9.63 9.23 -19.09
N ALA A 62 -9.93 10.51 -18.83
CA ALA A 62 -10.67 11.37 -19.73
C ALA A 62 -10.03 12.76 -19.82
N LEU A 63 -9.91 13.30 -21.03
CA LEU A 63 -9.47 14.66 -21.31
C LEU A 63 -10.66 15.48 -21.80
N VAL A 64 -10.82 16.67 -21.24
CA VAL A 64 -11.95 17.55 -21.54
C VAL A 64 -11.45 18.88 -22.07
N ASP A 65 -11.97 19.27 -23.22
CA ASP A 65 -11.85 20.60 -23.80
C ASP A 65 -13.24 21.24 -23.82
N ASP A 66 -13.44 22.23 -22.96
CA ASP A 66 -14.71 22.94 -22.78
C ASP A 66 -15.88 21.98 -22.56
N GLN A 67 -16.76 21.83 -23.55
CA GLN A 67 -17.96 21.02 -23.43
C GLN A 67 -17.79 19.61 -24.02
N LYS A 68 -16.57 19.23 -24.40
CA LYS A 68 -16.30 17.96 -25.12
C LYS A 68 -15.25 17.13 -24.40
N VAL A 69 -15.56 15.86 -24.22
CA VAL A 69 -14.53 14.84 -23.98
C VAL A 69 -13.80 14.64 -25.30
N VAL A 70 -12.51 15.01 -25.33
CA VAL A 70 -11.68 14.97 -26.55
C VAL A 70 -10.85 13.70 -26.64
N TRP A 71 -10.71 12.96 -25.54
CA TRP A 71 -10.15 11.61 -25.50
C TRP A 71 -10.59 10.92 -24.20
N ALA A 72 -10.93 9.63 -24.27
CA ALA A 72 -11.15 8.82 -23.08
C ALA A 72 -10.85 7.35 -23.36
N ALA A 73 -10.14 6.72 -22.43
CA ALA A 73 -9.67 5.33 -22.58
C ALA A 73 -9.54 4.62 -21.23
N GLY A 74 -9.53 3.29 -21.29
CA GLY A 74 -9.13 2.43 -20.17
C GLY A 74 -7.90 1.58 -20.50
N PHE A 75 -7.19 1.19 -19.44
CA PHE A 75 -5.94 0.44 -19.46
C PHE A 75 -5.96 -0.64 -18.36
N GLY A 76 -5.39 -1.81 -18.66
CA GLY A 76 -5.46 -2.96 -17.76
C GLY A 76 -6.81 -3.66 -17.81
N PHE A 77 -7.22 -4.27 -16.69
CA PHE A 77 -8.40 -5.11 -16.58
C PHE A 77 -9.26 -4.71 -15.39
N GLN A 78 -10.56 -4.61 -15.62
CA GLN A 78 -11.55 -4.34 -14.60
C GLN A 78 -11.58 -5.47 -13.55
N ASP A 79 -11.35 -6.72 -13.93
CA ASP A 79 -11.43 -7.89 -13.05
C ASP A 79 -10.05 -8.53 -12.80
N ARG A 80 -9.89 -9.17 -11.64
CA ARG A 80 -8.64 -9.86 -11.27
C ARG A 80 -8.27 -11.04 -12.15
N ASP A 81 -9.27 -11.71 -12.72
CA ASP A 81 -9.06 -12.81 -13.65
C ASP A 81 -8.52 -12.33 -15.00
N ARG A 82 -8.46 -11.01 -15.23
CA ARG A 82 -7.97 -10.36 -16.45
C ARG A 82 -8.78 -10.77 -17.68
N LYS A 83 -10.10 -10.86 -17.55
CA LYS A 83 -11.03 -11.24 -18.63
C LYS A 83 -11.79 -10.05 -19.22
N ILE A 84 -11.96 -8.99 -18.45
CA ILE A 84 -12.72 -7.79 -18.77
C ILE A 84 -11.74 -6.62 -18.84
N PRO A 85 -11.43 -6.11 -20.05
CA PRO A 85 -10.60 -4.91 -20.18
C PRO A 85 -11.23 -3.71 -19.45
N ALA A 86 -10.39 -2.89 -18.83
CA ALA A 86 -10.86 -1.60 -18.32
C ALA A 86 -11.18 -0.65 -19.49
N THR A 87 -12.21 0.18 -19.35
CA THR A 87 -12.63 1.19 -20.34
C THR A 87 -12.92 2.53 -19.67
N ALA A 88 -13.29 3.57 -20.42
CA ALA A 88 -13.73 4.83 -19.81
C ALA A 88 -15.06 4.72 -19.03
N GLU A 89 -15.82 3.65 -19.27
CA GLU A 89 -17.09 3.31 -18.62
C GLU A 89 -16.93 2.45 -17.35
N THR A 90 -15.72 1.97 -17.07
CA THR A 90 -15.43 1.26 -15.83
C THR A 90 -15.75 2.15 -14.63
N VAL A 91 -16.46 1.57 -13.66
CA VAL A 91 -16.86 2.24 -12.43
C VAL A 91 -15.77 2.04 -11.38
N TYR A 92 -15.50 3.09 -10.62
CA TYR A 92 -14.54 3.08 -9.52
C TYR A 92 -15.17 3.75 -8.30
N ARG A 93 -14.66 3.45 -7.09
CA ARG A 93 -14.87 4.33 -5.93
C ARG A 93 -13.90 5.50 -6.06
N VAL A 94 -14.40 6.74 -6.13
CA VAL A 94 -13.57 7.91 -6.43
C VAL A 94 -13.06 8.64 -5.17
N GLY A 95 -13.27 8.04 -4.00
CA GLY A 95 -12.80 8.54 -2.71
C GLY A 95 -13.20 9.99 -2.48
N SER A 96 -12.26 10.80 -2.00
CA SER A 96 -12.52 12.19 -1.62
C SER A 96 -12.96 13.15 -2.75
N VAL A 97 -12.96 12.75 -4.02
CA VAL A 97 -13.67 13.52 -5.08
C VAL A 97 -15.17 13.63 -4.78
N SER A 98 -15.72 12.70 -3.98
CA SER A 98 -17.09 12.76 -3.45
C SER A 98 -17.44 14.09 -2.77
N LYS A 99 -16.48 14.71 -2.09
CA LYS A 99 -16.66 15.96 -1.34
C LYS A 99 -17.13 17.11 -2.23
N LEU A 100 -16.68 17.14 -3.49
CA LEU A 100 -17.10 18.15 -4.47
C LEU A 100 -18.62 18.16 -4.63
N PHE A 101 -19.25 16.99 -4.68
CA PHE A 101 -20.69 16.86 -4.91
C PHE A 101 -21.50 17.17 -3.65
N THR A 102 -21.00 16.78 -2.47
CA THR A 102 -21.54 17.19 -1.18
C THR A 102 -21.54 18.72 -1.06
N ASP A 103 -20.41 19.35 -1.36
CA ASP A 103 -20.23 20.78 -1.16
C ASP A 103 -21.01 21.61 -2.18
N VAL A 104 -21.09 21.16 -3.44
CA VAL A 104 -21.98 21.76 -4.45
C VAL A 104 -23.44 21.70 -4.00
N ALA A 105 -23.90 20.56 -3.46
CA ALA A 105 -25.28 20.42 -3.00
C ALA A 105 -25.62 21.43 -1.87
N VAL A 106 -24.68 21.67 -0.95
CA VAL A 106 -24.83 22.68 0.10
C VAL A 106 -24.79 24.09 -0.49
N MET A 107 -23.86 24.38 -1.40
CA MET A 107 -23.74 25.71 -2.00
C MET A 107 -24.94 26.10 -2.87
N GLN A 108 -25.62 25.13 -3.50
CA GLN A 108 -26.93 25.36 -4.14
C GLN A 108 -27.98 25.86 -3.14
N LEU A 109 -28.02 25.29 -1.92
CA LEU A 109 -28.94 25.76 -0.88
C LEU A 109 -28.52 27.12 -0.30
N VAL A 110 -27.22 27.43 -0.29
CA VAL A 110 -26.71 28.74 0.11
C VAL A 110 -27.18 29.82 -0.86
N GLU A 111 -27.05 29.62 -2.17
CA GLU A 111 -27.50 30.60 -3.15
C GLU A 111 -29.03 30.72 -3.29
N GLU A 112 -29.77 29.70 -2.84
CA GLU A 112 -31.22 29.70 -2.66
C GLU A 112 -31.64 30.40 -1.35
N GLY A 113 -30.70 30.76 -0.47
CA GLY A 113 -30.97 31.39 0.83
C GLY A 113 -31.57 30.45 1.88
N LYS A 114 -31.51 29.13 1.65
CA LYS A 114 -32.06 28.10 2.56
C LYS A 114 -31.08 27.68 3.66
N ILE A 115 -29.78 27.83 3.39
CA ILE A 115 -28.70 27.59 4.35
C ILE A 115 -27.79 28.80 4.34
N ALA A 116 -27.46 29.34 5.51
CA ALA A 116 -26.38 30.28 5.70
C ALA A 116 -25.05 29.55 5.96
N LEU A 117 -24.06 29.81 5.11
CA LEU A 117 -22.73 29.20 5.13
C LEU A 117 -21.93 29.52 6.42
N ASP A 118 -22.16 30.70 6.99
CA ASP A 118 -21.47 31.25 8.16
C ASP A 118 -22.29 31.15 9.46
N ALA A 119 -23.49 30.56 9.41
CA ALA A 119 -24.23 30.25 10.61
C ALA A 119 -23.59 29.07 11.36
N PRO A 120 -23.69 29.02 12.70
CA PRO A 120 -23.30 27.85 13.47
C PRO A 120 -24.02 26.59 12.94
N VAL A 121 -23.27 25.50 12.71
CA VAL A 121 -23.83 24.26 12.15
C VAL A 121 -24.92 23.65 13.05
N ALA A 122 -24.85 23.94 14.35
CA ALA A 122 -25.88 23.59 15.33
C ALA A 122 -27.27 24.16 15.01
N ALA A 123 -27.38 25.19 14.16
CA ALA A 123 -28.66 25.69 13.67
C ALA A 123 -29.40 24.67 12.78
N TYR A 124 -28.66 23.77 12.11
CA TYR A 124 -29.21 22.71 11.26
C TYR A 124 -29.18 21.34 11.94
N ILE A 125 -28.24 21.13 12.87
CA ILE A 125 -28.10 19.91 13.66
C ILE A 125 -28.03 20.30 15.16
N PRO A 126 -29.16 20.55 15.85
CA PRO A 126 -29.17 21.02 17.23
C PRO A 126 -28.45 20.10 18.24
N ASP A 127 -28.36 18.81 17.92
CA ASP A 127 -27.67 17.81 18.74
C ASP A 127 -26.17 17.70 18.45
N PHE A 128 -25.63 18.42 17.47
CA PHE A 128 -24.20 18.47 17.21
C PHE A 128 -23.49 19.39 18.21
N LYS A 129 -22.77 18.78 19.16
CA LYS A 129 -22.18 19.40 20.34
C LYS A 129 -20.77 18.88 20.59
N PRO A 130 -19.78 19.22 19.74
CA PRO A 130 -18.37 18.99 20.07
C PRO A 130 -17.98 19.84 21.29
N SER A 131 -16.88 19.47 21.95
CA SER A 131 -16.37 20.19 23.11
C SER A 131 -15.48 21.37 22.67
N TYR A 132 -15.90 22.58 23.01
CA TYR A 132 -15.17 23.81 22.76
C TYR A 132 -14.36 24.22 24.00
N LYS A 133 -13.12 24.66 23.79
CA LYS A 133 -12.31 25.35 24.81
C LYS A 133 -12.77 26.80 24.95
N GLU A 134 -12.43 27.43 26.07
CA GLU A 134 -12.72 28.84 26.30
C GLU A 134 -12.16 29.71 25.17
N GLY A 135 -13.01 30.57 24.60
CA GLY A 135 -12.66 31.45 23.48
C GLY A 135 -12.78 30.84 22.07
N GLU A 136 -13.07 29.54 21.94
CA GLU A 136 -13.33 28.92 20.64
C GLU A 136 -14.71 29.29 20.10
N ARG A 137 -14.79 29.60 18.80
CA ARG A 137 -16.04 29.97 18.13
C ARG A 137 -16.82 28.72 17.69
N PRO A 138 -18.17 28.77 17.61
CA PRO A 138 -18.96 27.69 17.05
C PRO A 138 -18.56 27.37 15.59
N ILE A 139 -18.57 26.09 15.25
CA ILE A 139 -18.22 25.60 13.91
C ILE A 139 -19.30 26.00 12.89
N THR A 140 -18.88 26.47 11.72
CA THR A 140 -19.76 26.79 10.58
C THR A 140 -19.55 25.82 9.41
N LEU A 141 -20.47 25.78 8.45
CA LEU A 141 -20.32 25.00 7.22
C LEU A 141 -19.10 25.45 6.41
N ARG A 142 -18.81 26.76 6.37
CA ARG A 142 -17.59 27.29 5.74
C ARG A 142 -16.32 26.65 6.30
N MET A 143 -16.23 26.56 7.63
CA MET A 143 -15.06 25.99 8.30
C MET A 143 -14.91 24.50 8.02
N LEU A 144 -16.02 23.76 7.94
CA LEU A 144 -16.02 22.34 7.64
C LEU A 144 -15.57 22.05 6.20
N MET A 145 -16.18 22.72 5.22
CA MET A 145 -15.92 22.53 3.78
C MET A 145 -14.55 23.03 3.32
N SER A 146 -13.88 23.85 4.16
CA SER A 146 -12.51 24.33 3.91
C SER A 146 -11.46 23.71 4.84
N HIS A 147 -11.83 22.65 5.58
CA HIS A 147 -10.93 21.91 6.49
C HIS A 147 -10.26 22.78 7.56
N ARG A 148 -11.01 23.70 8.17
CA ARG A 148 -10.53 24.68 9.16
C ARG A 148 -11.41 24.72 10.42
N SER A 149 -12.24 23.71 10.64
CA SER A 149 -13.07 23.60 11.85
C SER A 149 -12.27 23.19 13.09
N GLY A 150 -11.09 22.58 12.92
CA GLY A 150 -10.32 22.01 14.02
C GLY A 150 -10.79 20.64 14.49
N LEU A 151 -11.82 20.06 13.85
CA LEU A 151 -12.26 18.69 14.14
C LEU A 151 -11.14 17.68 13.87
N ILE A 152 -11.24 16.55 14.58
CA ILE A 152 -10.45 15.34 14.33
C ILE A 152 -10.58 14.86 12.88
N ARG A 153 -9.61 14.07 12.41
CA ARG A 153 -9.62 13.54 11.05
C ARG A 153 -10.79 12.59 10.80
N GLU A 154 -10.87 11.54 11.60
CA GLU A 154 -11.81 10.41 11.48
C GLU A 154 -12.80 10.38 12.66
N PRO A 155 -14.10 10.12 12.46
CA PRO A 155 -15.06 9.98 13.55
C PRO A 155 -14.85 8.70 14.37
N PRO A 156 -15.22 8.62 15.66
CA PRO A 156 -15.13 7.35 16.42
C PRO A 156 -15.91 6.18 15.83
N VAL A 157 -17.04 6.47 15.15
CA VAL A 157 -17.94 5.48 14.55
C VAL A 157 -18.07 5.78 13.07
N GLY A 158 -18.00 4.77 12.21
CA GLY A 158 -18.18 4.91 10.76
C GLY A 158 -16.99 5.50 9.99
N ASN A 159 -15.82 5.53 10.62
CA ASN A 159 -14.55 5.97 10.02
C ASN A 159 -14.01 4.99 8.99
N TYR A 160 -12.89 5.37 8.37
CA TYR A 160 -12.12 4.59 7.41
C TYR A 160 -11.60 3.21 7.88
N PHE A 161 -11.71 2.85 9.16
CA PHE A 161 -11.31 1.54 9.66
C PHE A 161 -12.50 0.65 10.04
N ASP A 162 -13.68 1.25 10.22
CA ASP A 162 -14.85 0.61 10.83
C ASP A 162 -15.68 -0.17 9.80
N PRO A 163 -15.67 -1.52 9.81
CA PRO A 163 -16.41 -2.32 8.84
C PRO A 163 -17.89 -2.48 9.20
N SER A 164 -18.40 -1.80 10.24
CA SER A 164 -19.77 -1.99 10.73
C SER A 164 -20.86 -1.24 9.93
N GLU A 165 -20.47 -0.43 8.95
CA GLU A 165 -21.35 0.34 8.05
C GLU A 165 -22.45 1.15 8.78
N PRO A 166 -22.11 1.94 9.82
CA PRO A 166 -23.12 2.70 10.54
C PRO A 166 -23.65 3.85 9.68
N GLY A 167 -24.93 4.21 9.82
CA GLY A 167 -25.49 5.35 9.07
C GLY A 167 -24.95 6.71 9.52
N LEU A 168 -25.03 7.70 8.62
CA LEU A 168 -24.51 9.07 8.80
C LEU A 168 -24.90 9.75 10.11
N ALA A 169 -26.13 9.54 10.58
CA ALA A 169 -26.60 10.07 11.86
C ALA A 169 -25.79 9.57 13.06
N LYS A 170 -25.45 8.27 13.09
CA LYS A 170 -24.66 7.68 14.19
C LYS A 170 -23.22 8.16 14.13
N THR A 171 -22.66 8.23 12.92
CA THR A 171 -21.32 8.79 12.65
C THR A 171 -21.20 10.20 13.20
N VAL A 172 -22.12 11.11 12.84
CA VAL A 172 -22.06 12.51 13.31
C VAL A 172 -22.33 12.61 14.81
N ALA A 173 -23.26 11.83 15.36
CA ALA A 173 -23.52 11.82 16.80
C ALA A 173 -22.29 11.39 17.62
N SER A 174 -21.42 10.54 17.05
CA SER A 174 -20.20 10.09 17.73
C SER A 174 -19.17 11.20 17.96
N LEU A 175 -19.29 12.34 17.27
CA LEU A 175 -18.40 13.50 17.44
C LEU A 175 -18.72 14.33 18.68
N ASN A 176 -19.89 14.10 19.30
CA ASN A 176 -20.33 14.86 20.47
C ASN A 176 -19.42 14.64 21.67
N GLY A 177 -19.07 15.72 22.36
CA GLY A 177 -18.16 15.70 23.51
C GLY A 177 -16.67 15.59 23.15
N ILE A 178 -16.31 15.44 21.87
CA ILE A 178 -14.90 15.42 21.45
C ILE A 178 -14.37 16.85 21.31
N GLY A 179 -13.18 17.09 21.86
CA GLY A 179 -12.48 18.37 21.76
C GLY A 179 -11.89 18.64 20.38
N LEU A 180 -11.74 19.92 20.04
CA LEU A 180 -11.05 20.34 18.82
C LEU A 180 -9.53 20.18 18.95
N ILE A 181 -8.90 19.72 17.87
CA ILE A 181 -7.44 19.60 17.76
C ILE A 181 -6.79 20.97 17.66
N TYR A 182 -7.40 21.86 16.88
CA TYR A 182 -6.99 23.25 16.75
C TYR A 182 -8.19 24.18 16.95
N PRO A 183 -8.00 25.41 17.45
CA PRO A 183 -9.04 26.42 17.40
C PRO A 183 -9.54 26.61 15.96
N PRO A 184 -10.86 26.79 15.73
CA PRO A 184 -11.39 27.04 14.39
C PRO A 184 -10.66 28.19 13.69
N GLU A 185 -10.44 28.05 12.38
CA GLU A 185 -9.74 28.98 11.49
C GLU A 185 -8.23 29.15 11.75
N SER A 186 -7.67 28.57 12.81
CA SER A 186 -6.25 28.76 13.15
C SER A 186 -5.30 27.99 12.22
N ARG A 187 -5.72 26.84 11.68
CA ARG A 187 -4.93 25.96 10.81
C ARG A 187 -5.83 25.19 9.85
N ILE A 188 -5.24 24.75 8.73
CA ILE A 188 -5.85 23.72 7.90
C ILE A 188 -5.58 22.37 8.56
N LYS A 189 -6.63 21.59 8.77
CA LYS A 189 -6.57 20.19 9.18
C LYS A 189 -7.62 19.41 8.39
N TYR A 190 -7.14 18.59 7.46
CA TYR A 190 -8.01 17.74 6.65
C TYR A 190 -8.81 16.79 7.55
N SER A 191 -10.13 16.77 7.37
CA SER A 191 -11.06 16.03 8.22
C SER A 191 -12.19 15.47 7.38
N ASN A 192 -12.29 14.14 7.36
CA ASN A 192 -13.41 13.44 6.75
C ASN A 192 -14.66 13.58 7.64
N ALA A 193 -14.47 13.50 8.96
CA ALA A 193 -15.51 13.74 9.96
C ALA A 193 -16.24 15.08 9.72
N ALA A 194 -15.48 16.13 9.40
CA ALA A 194 -16.04 17.44 9.09
C ALA A 194 -17.01 17.40 7.89
N ILE A 195 -16.69 16.65 6.85
CA ILE A 195 -17.56 16.53 5.67
C ILE A 195 -18.75 15.60 5.94
N GLY A 196 -18.60 14.61 6.81
CA GLY A 196 -19.75 13.86 7.36
C GLY A 196 -20.78 14.80 8.00
N VAL A 197 -20.32 15.79 8.78
CA VAL A 197 -21.21 16.82 9.37
C VAL A 197 -21.87 17.69 8.30
N VAL A 198 -21.14 18.08 7.24
CA VAL A 198 -21.70 18.85 6.10
C VAL A 198 -22.84 18.09 5.44
N GLY A 199 -22.64 16.80 5.10
CA GLY A 199 -23.69 15.98 4.49
C GLY A 199 -24.88 15.74 5.42
N TYR A 200 -24.65 15.64 6.73
CA TYR A 200 -25.75 15.49 7.69
C TYR A 200 -26.55 16.78 7.88
N ALA A 201 -25.89 17.94 7.82
CA ALA A 201 -26.58 19.24 7.84
C ALA A 201 -27.47 19.39 6.60
N LEU A 202 -26.98 18.95 5.43
CA LEU A 202 -27.77 18.86 4.21
C LEU A 202 -29.02 17.98 4.42
N GLU A 203 -28.84 16.74 4.89
CA GLU A 203 -29.94 15.81 5.16
C GLU A 203 -30.99 16.39 6.12
N LYS A 204 -30.56 17.02 7.22
CA LYS A 204 -31.47 17.63 8.20
C LYS A 204 -32.21 18.84 7.65
N SER A 205 -31.53 19.70 6.91
CA SER A 205 -32.15 20.90 6.34
C SER A 205 -33.23 20.57 5.31
N GLN A 206 -33.06 19.47 4.56
CA GLN A 206 -33.96 19.09 3.46
C GLN A 206 -34.93 17.97 3.85
N GLN A 207 -34.78 17.37 5.03
CA GLN A 207 -35.58 16.23 5.51
C GLN A 207 -35.57 15.05 4.51
N GLU A 208 -34.43 14.84 3.84
CA GLU A 208 -34.22 13.79 2.84
C GLU A 208 -32.84 13.18 3.04
N GLN A 209 -32.73 11.84 2.93
CA GLN A 209 -31.45 11.13 3.04
C GLN A 209 -30.41 11.72 2.10
N PHE A 210 -29.20 11.93 2.62
CA PHE A 210 -28.08 12.54 1.89
C PHE A 210 -27.89 11.98 0.48
N GLU A 211 -27.82 10.65 0.33
CA GLU A 211 -27.52 10.00 -0.94
C GLU A 211 -28.64 10.23 -1.97
N LYS A 212 -29.90 10.26 -1.52
CA LYS A 212 -31.07 10.53 -2.37
C LYS A 212 -31.11 11.98 -2.82
N TYR A 213 -30.84 12.91 -1.90
CA TYR A 213 -30.80 14.33 -2.22
C TYR A 213 -29.72 14.61 -3.27
N VAL A 214 -28.48 14.15 -3.04
CA VAL A 214 -27.37 14.39 -3.97
C VAL A 214 -27.60 13.68 -5.30
N GLN A 215 -28.13 12.46 -5.30
CA GLN A 215 -28.50 11.77 -6.54
C GLN A 215 -29.46 12.64 -7.37
N ARG A 216 -30.57 13.10 -6.78
CA ARG A 216 -31.64 13.80 -7.48
C ARG A 216 -31.29 15.23 -7.88
N ARG A 217 -30.64 15.98 -6.98
CA ARG A 217 -30.39 17.43 -7.16
C ARG A 217 -29.08 17.74 -7.86
N VAL A 218 -28.11 16.83 -7.78
CA VAL A 218 -26.77 17.03 -8.34
C VAL A 218 -26.52 16.05 -9.48
N LEU A 219 -26.46 14.74 -9.20
CA LEU A 219 -25.99 13.75 -10.17
C LEU A 219 -26.94 13.58 -11.36
N ASP A 220 -28.25 13.47 -11.10
CA ASP A 220 -29.26 13.29 -12.14
C ASP A 220 -29.38 14.54 -13.02
N VAL A 221 -29.27 15.73 -12.42
CA VAL A 221 -29.30 17.03 -13.12
C VAL A 221 -28.07 17.18 -14.02
N LEU A 222 -26.89 16.82 -13.54
CA LEU A 222 -25.65 16.76 -14.34
C LEU A 222 -25.65 15.63 -15.38
N GLY A 223 -26.66 14.75 -15.37
CA GLY A 223 -26.74 13.60 -16.27
C GLY A 223 -25.71 12.51 -15.97
N MET A 224 -25.21 12.43 -14.74
CA MET A 224 -24.21 11.45 -14.27
C MET A 224 -24.85 10.10 -13.92
N LYS A 225 -25.33 9.39 -14.96
CA LYS A 225 -26.13 8.16 -14.84
C LYS A 225 -25.36 6.94 -14.32
N SER A 226 -24.04 6.96 -14.37
CA SER A 226 -23.14 5.93 -13.84
C SER A 226 -22.51 6.33 -12.51
N SER A 227 -23.13 7.28 -11.80
CA SER A 227 -22.63 7.78 -10.52
C SER A 227 -23.65 7.66 -9.41
N SER A 228 -23.18 7.29 -8.21
CA SER A 228 -24.02 7.20 -7.01
C SER A 228 -23.18 7.13 -5.75
N PHE A 229 -23.73 7.59 -4.62
CA PHE A 229 -23.17 7.36 -3.27
C PHE A 229 -23.57 6.00 -2.68
N LEU A 230 -24.31 5.19 -3.45
CA LEU A 230 -24.73 3.85 -3.06
C LEU A 230 -24.23 2.82 -4.08
N PRO A 231 -23.86 1.60 -3.63
CA PRO A 231 -23.40 0.53 -4.52
C PRO A 231 -24.58 -0.12 -5.26
N LYS A 232 -25.16 0.61 -6.22
CA LYS A 232 -26.33 0.16 -7.00
C LYS A 232 -26.01 -1.11 -7.80
N SER A 233 -27.01 -1.96 -7.99
CA SER A 233 -26.90 -3.17 -8.84
C SER A 233 -26.52 -2.87 -10.29
N SER A 234 -26.82 -1.67 -10.80
CA SER A 234 -26.40 -1.21 -12.13
C SER A 234 -24.92 -0.79 -12.24
N LEU A 235 -24.26 -0.56 -11.09
CA LEU A 235 -22.86 -0.14 -11.03
C LEU A 235 -21.94 -1.31 -10.69
N LYS A 236 -22.35 -2.19 -9.77
CA LYS A 236 -21.55 -3.34 -9.30
C LYS A 236 -20.90 -4.19 -10.41
N PRO A 237 -21.60 -4.56 -11.51
CA PRO A 237 -20.99 -5.36 -12.58
C PRO A 237 -19.88 -4.66 -13.37
N ARG A 238 -19.80 -3.32 -13.28
CA ARG A 238 -18.78 -2.49 -13.93
C ARG A 238 -17.74 -1.96 -12.93
N LEU A 239 -17.86 -2.28 -11.65
CA LEU A 239 -16.90 -1.87 -10.64
C LEU A 239 -15.58 -2.59 -10.88
N ALA A 240 -14.49 -1.84 -10.96
CA ALA A 240 -13.16 -2.44 -11.01
C ALA A 240 -12.83 -3.15 -9.70
N ASP A 241 -12.24 -4.33 -9.80
CA ASP A 241 -11.57 -4.96 -8.67
C ASP A 241 -10.37 -4.10 -8.26
N ALA A 242 -10.26 -3.89 -6.96
CA ALA A 242 -9.24 -3.06 -6.35
C ALA A 242 -8.31 -3.88 -5.46
N VAL A 243 -7.06 -3.42 -5.37
CA VAL A 243 -5.97 -4.10 -4.65
C VAL A 243 -5.35 -3.13 -3.64
N MET A 244 -5.23 -3.61 -2.40
CA MET A 244 -4.43 -2.99 -1.34
C MET A 244 -3.11 -3.71 -1.19
N TRP A 245 -2.11 -3.03 -0.63
CA TRP A 245 -0.77 -3.55 -0.52
C TRP A 245 -0.07 -3.04 0.75
N THR A 246 1.03 -3.69 1.12
CA THR A 246 1.88 -3.33 2.26
C THR A 246 3.32 -3.12 1.83
N TYR A 247 4.11 -2.39 2.63
CA TYR A 247 5.53 -2.17 2.35
C TYR A 247 6.39 -3.42 2.25
N HIS A 248 5.95 -4.53 2.83
CA HIS A 248 6.65 -5.82 2.76
C HIS A 248 6.20 -6.66 1.55
N GLY A 249 5.42 -6.09 0.63
CA GLY A 249 5.10 -6.71 -0.66
C GLY A 249 3.81 -7.53 -0.70
N ARG A 250 3.10 -7.69 0.43
CA ARG A 250 1.80 -8.37 0.45
C ARG A 250 0.76 -7.55 -0.31
N GLU A 251 0.05 -8.18 -1.24
CA GLU A 251 -1.13 -7.63 -1.92
C GLU A 251 -2.38 -8.40 -1.51
N PHE A 252 -3.50 -7.70 -1.36
CA PHE A 252 -4.77 -8.31 -0.97
C PHE A 252 -5.99 -7.55 -1.50
N PRO A 253 -7.16 -8.20 -1.53
CA PRO A 253 -8.39 -7.55 -1.97
C PRO A 253 -8.77 -6.33 -1.15
N ALA A 254 -9.11 -5.23 -1.82
CA ALA A 254 -9.69 -4.08 -1.14
C ALA A 254 -11.05 -4.43 -0.47
N PRO A 255 -11.32 -3.96 0.77
CA PRO A 255 -12.62 -4.08 1.40
C PRO A 255 -13.74 -3.39 0.61
N ALA A 256 -14.95 -3.94 0.71
CA ALA A 256 -16.13 -3.48 -0.02
C ALA A 256 -17.23 -2.86 0.87
N PHE A 257 -16.97 -2.69 2.16
CA PHE A 257 -17.93 -2.05 3.07
C PHE A 257 -18.01 -0.53 2.83
N GLU A 258 -19.15 0.06 3.18
CA GLU A 258 -19.40 1.50 3.12
C GLU A 258 -19.01 2.22 4.40
N LEU A 259 -18.47 3.43 4.25
CA LEU A 259 -18.15 4.31 5.37
C LEU A 259 -19.43 4.93 5.93
N GLY A 260 -19.45 5.17 7.24
CA GLY A 260 -20.54 5.92 7.85
C GLY A 260 -20.53 7.40 7.54
N GLU A 261 -19.44 7.90 6.95
CA GLU A 261 -19.28 9.25 6.43
C GLU A 261 -19.34 9.27 4.89
N ALA A 262 -20.37 8.65 4.31
CA ALA A 262 -20.61 8.64 2.87
C ALA A 262 -20.36 9.98 2.13
N PRO A 263 -20.75 11.17 2.68
CA PRO A 263 -20.45 12.46 2.07
C PRO A 263 -18.96 12.75 1.80
N ALA A 264 -18.06 12.11 2.54
CA ALA A 264 -16.63 12.33 2.46
C ALA A 264 -15.95 11.46 1.39
N GLY A 265 -16.46 10.27 1.05
CA GLY A 265 -15.68 9.31 0.26
C GLY A 265 -16.40 8.16 -0.46
N CYS A 266 -17.72 7.99 -0.33
CA CYS A 266 -18.42 6.79 -0.83
C CYS A 266 -18.96 6.89 -2.27
N MET A 267 -18.60 7.90 -3.05
CA MET A 267 -19.12 8.01 -4.42
C MET A 267 -18.47 6.99 -5.36
N TYR A 268 -19.33 6.29 -6.09
CA TYR A 268 -19.01 5.51 -7.28
C TYR A 268 -19.20 6.39 -8.52
N SER A 269 -18.25 6.35 -9.46
CA SER A 269 -18.35 7.12 -10.71
C SER A 269 -17.48 6.51 -11.82
N THR A 270 -17.63 7.05 -13.04
CA THR A 270 -16.72 6.85 -14.17
C THR A 270 -15.99 8.16 -14.51
N VAL A 271 -14.91 8.10 -15.28
CA VAL A 271 -14.22 9.30 -15.79
C VAL A 271 -15.12 10.13 -16.72
N LEU A 272 -16.03 9.47 -17.45
CA LEU A 272 -16.99 10.14 -18.34
C LEU A 272 -18.07 10.92 -17.60
N ASP A 273 -18.54 10.43 -16.45
CA ASP A 273 -19.49 11.17 -15.63
C ASP A 273 -18.82 12.35 -14.92
N LEU A 274 -17.60 12.16 -14.41
CA LEU A 274 -16.80 13.26 -13.83
C LEU A 274 -16.50 14.36 -14.88
N ALA A 275 -16.29 13.98 -16.14
CA ALA A 275 -16.11 14.93 -17.23
C ALA A 275 -17.33 15.86 -17.43
N LYS A 276 -18.56 15.37 -17.21
CA LYS A 276 -19.78 16.21 -17.30
C LYS A 276 -19.77 17.29 -16.22
N PHE A 277 -19.38 16.94 -15.00
CA PHE A 277 -19.22 17.92 -13.93
C PHE A 277 -18.16 18.96 -14.30
N GLN A 278 -17.02 18.52 -14.83
CA GLN A 278 -15.95 19.42 -15.28
C GLN A 278 -16.39 20.39 -16.39
N SER A 279 -17.11 19.91 -17.40
CA SER A 279 -17.70 20.78 -18.43
C SER A 279 -18.68 21.79 -17.85
N CYS A 280 -19.45 21.43 -16.81
CA CYS A 280 -20.29 22.38 -16.09
C CYS A 280 -19.47 23.50 -15.42
N LEU A 281 -18.31 23.16 -14.83
CA LEU A 281 -17.39 24.16 -14.26
C LEU A 281 -16.91 25.14 -15.34
N PHE A 282 -16.54 24.64 -16.52
CA PHE A 282 -16.08 25.45 -17.66
C PHE A 282 -17.17 26.33 -18.26
N ALA A 283 -18.44 25.93 -18.11
CA ALA A 283 -19.61 26.71 -18.51
C ALA A 283 -20.04 27.75 -17.44
N GLY A 284 -19.25 27.95 -16.39
CA GLY A 284 -19.58 28.87 -15.29
C GLY A 284 -20.77 28.39 -14.46
N GLY A 285 -20.91 27.06 -14.30
CA GLY A 285 -22.00 26.46 -13.54
C GLY A 285 -23.30 26.26 -14.34
N LYS A 286 -23.24 26.22 -15.67
CA LYS A 286 -24.40 26.00 -16.54
C LYS A 286 -24.43 24.59 -17.14
N LEU A 287 -25.64 24.15 -17.49
CA LEU A 287 -25.92 22.94 -18.27
C LEU A 287 -26.73 23.33 -19.51
N GLY A 288 -26.05 23.50 -20.63
CA GLY A 288 -26.61 24.24 -21.77
C GLY A 288 -26.99 25.65 -21.33
N ASP A 289 -28.24 26.04 -21.54
CA ASP A 289 -28.74 27.36 -21.14
C ASP A 289 -29.26 27.42 -19.69
N LYS A 290 -29.34 26.28 -18.99
CA LYS A 290 -29.91 26.21 -17.63
C LYS A 290 -28.82 26.43 -16.57
N PRO A 291 -29.03 27.31 -15.58
CA PRO A 291 -28.12 27.42 -14.44
C PRO A 291 -28.22 26.16 -13.57
N PHE A 292 -27.07 25.57 -13.25
CA PHE A 292 -26.92 24.49 -12.28
C PHE A 292 -26.40 25.02 -10.93
N ILE A 293 -25.43 25.93 -10.98
CA ILE A 293 -24.95 26.73 -9.85
C ILE A 293 -24.57 28.11 -10.37
N LYS A 294 -24.80 29.18 -9.61
CA LYS A 294 -24.50 30.55 -10.09
C LYS A 294 -22.98 30.76 -10.24
N PRO A 295 -22.52 31.56 -11.23
CA PRO A 295 -21.12 31.88 -11.40
C PRO A 295 -20.47 32.49 -10.14
N GLU A 296 -21.19 33.32 -9.39
CA GLU A 296 -20.69 33.95 -8.17
C GLU A 296 -20.49 32.93 -7.05
N THR A 297 -21.41 31.97 -6.93
CA THR A 297 -21.31 30.85 -5.99
C THR A 297 -20.10 29.98 -6.33
N LEU A 298 -19.90 29.68 -7.63
CA LEU A 298 -18.76 28.91 -8.09
C LEU A 298 -17.43 29.63 -7.83
N ALA A 299 -17.39 30.95 -8.07
CA ALA A 299 -16.23 31.77 -7.76
C ALA A 299 -15.88 31.74 -6.27
N GLU A 300 -16.89 31.74 -5.39
CA GLU A 300 -16.69 31.60 -3.94
C GLU A 300 -16.13 30.21 -3.56
N MET A 301 -16.58 29.14 -4.23
CA MET A 301 -16.03 27.80 -4.03
C MET A 301 -14.56 27.69 -4.45
N PHE A 302 -14.15 28.44 -5.49
CA PHE A 302 -12.78 28.48 -5.99
C PHE A 302 -11.89 29.49 -5.24
N ARG A 303 -12.46 30.31 -4.35
CA ARG A 303 -11.69 31.29 -3.60
C ARG A 303 -10.92 30.61 -2.47
N PRO A 304 -9.59 30.80 -2.34
CA PRO A 304 -8.84 30.36 -1.17
C PRO A 304 -9.49 30.89 0.12
N GLN A 305 -9.92 29.97 0.99
CA GLN A 305 -10.62 30.30 2.22
C GLN A 305 -9.61 30.59 3.33
N PHE A 306 -9.90 31.62 4.15
CA PHE A 306 -9.09 32.03 5.31
C PHE A 306 -7.59 32.13 5.03
N ALA A 307 -7.25 32.71 3.88
CA ALA A 307 -5.89 32.92 3.44
C ALA A 307 -5.52 34.41 3.50
N ALA A 308 -4.23 34.70 3.62
CA ALA A 308 -3.74 36.08 3.55
C ALA A 308 -4.13 36.70 2.21
N LYS A 309 -4.36 38.02 2.18
CA LYS A 309 -4.70 38.74 0.95
C LYS A 309 -3.64 38.47 -0.13
N GLY A 310 -4.09 38.09 -1.32
CA GLY A 310 -3.21 37.76 -2.45
C GLY A 310 -2.76 36.30 -2.53
N THR A 311 -3.15 35.44 -1.57
CA THR A 311 -2.90 34.00 -1.66
C THR A 311 -3.73 33.40 -2.81
N THR A 312 -3.09 32.65 -3.71
CA THR A 312 -3.74 32.00 -4.86
C THR A 312 -3.83 30.47 -4.73
N ALA A 313 -3.32 29.89 -3.64
CA ALA A 313 -3.32 28.45 -3.40
C ALA A 313 -3.86 28.06 -2.00
N GLY A 314 -4.40 26.85 -1.86
CA GLY A 314 -4.91 26.30 -0.60
C GLY A 314 -6.20 25.51 -0.79
N PHE A 315 -7.11 25.59 0.18
CA PHE A 315 -8.46 25.03 0.08
C PHE A 315 -9.47 26.14 -0.19
N GLY A 316 -10.30 25.90 -1.21
CA GLY A 316 -11.58 26.56 -1.41
C GLY A 316 -12.68 25.89 -0.58
N LEU A 317 -13.92 25.93 -1.07
CA LEU A 317 -15.02 25.12 -0.54
C LEU A 317 -15.14 23.87 -1.39
N GLY A 318 -14.63 22.75 -0.88
CA GLY A 318 -14.57 21.46 -1.56
C GLY A 318 -13.42 21.31 -2.55
N PHE A 319 -12.82 22.39 -3.06
CA PHE A 319 -11.71 22.33 -4.03
C PHE A 319 -10.36 22.60 -3.38
N MET A 320 -9.32 21.89 -3.85
CA MET A 320 -7.96 22.41 -3.78
C MET A 320 -7.80 23.45 -4.88
N VAL A 321 -7.22 24.59 -4.53
CA VAL A 321 -7.02 25.74 -5.43
C VAL A 321 -5.54 26.04 -5.51
N GLY A 322 -5.06 26.45 -6.68
CA GLY A 322 -3.65 26.73 -6.90
C GLY A 322 -3.39 27.16 -8.33
N GLU A 323 -2.17 26.90 -8.80
CA GLU A 323 -1.73 27.26 -10.14
C GLU A 323 -1.05 26.08 -10.85
N PHE A 324 -1.09 26.09 -12.17
CA PHE A 324 -0.41 25.14 -13.04
C PHE A 324 0.06 25.86 -14.29
N GLU A 325 1.38 25.84 -14.56
CA GLU A 325 1.97 26.56 -15.70
C GLU A 325 1.51 28.04 -15.78
N GLY A 326 1.47 28.69 -14.61
CA GLY A 326 1.05 30.09 -14.42
C GLY A 326 -0.46 30.34 -14.55
N LYS A 327 -1.29 29.29 -14.58
CA LYS A 327 -2.75 29.40 -14.77
C LYS A 327 -3.51 28.92 -13.54
N PRO A 328 -4.64 29.56 -13.17
CA PRO A 328 -5.47 29.09 -12.08
C PRO A 328 -5.92 27.64 -12.29
N ARG A 329 -5.72 26.83 -11.25
CA ARG A 329 -6.06 25.41 -11.19
C ARG A 329 -7.04 25.18 -10.05
N VAL A 330 -8.04 24.35 -10.32
CA VAL A 330 -8.86 23.73 -9.28
C VAL A 330 -8.75 22.21 -9.42
N SER A 331 -8.68 21.51 -8.29
CA SER A 331 -8.54 20.06 -8.28
C SER A 331 -9.11 19.43 -7.02
N HIS A 332 -9.26 18.11 -7.08
CA HIS A 332 -9.41 17.29 -5.89
C HIS A 332 -8.81 15.90 -6.13
N GLY A 333 -8.12 15.36 -5.12
CA GLY A 333 -7.63 13.98 -5.12
C GLY A 333 -8.63 13.06 -4.42
N GLY A 334 -8.66 11.79 -4.78
CA GLY A 334 -9.46 10.78 -4.10
C GLY A 334 -8.62 9.57 -3.78
N ALA A 335 -8.78 9.02 -2.58
CA ALA A 335 -8.26 7.71 -2.21
C ALA A 335 -9.32 7.01 -1.35
N ILE A 336 -9.54 5.73 -1.61
CA ILE A 336 -10.39 4.85 -0.80
C ILE A 336 -10.07 3.41 -1.19
N TYR A 337 -9.69 2.56 -0.23
CA TYR A 337 -9.43 1.12 -0.37
C TYR A 337 -9.13 0.64 -1.79
N GLY A 338 -7.86 0.69 -2.18
CA GLY A 338 -7.46 0.15 -3.47
C GLY A 338 -7.88 1.01 -4.66
N PHE A 339 -8.32 2.24 -4.45
CA PHE A 339 -8.60 3.20 -5.52
C PHE A 339 -7.90 4.53 -5.29
N ALA A 340 -7.45 5.16 -6.38
CA ALA A 340 -6.94 6.52 -6.39
C ALA A 340 -7.51 7.30 -7.56
N THR A 341 -7.83 8.58 -7.34
CA THR A 341 -8.40 9.48 -8.35
C THR A 341 -7.69 10.82 -8.32
N THR A 342 -7.48 11.41 -9.50
CA THR A 342 -7.17 12.82 -9.67
C THR A 342 -8.22 13.46 -10.58
N PHE A 343 -8.86 14.52 -10.08
CA PHE A 343 -9.69 15.44 -10.84
C PHE A 343 -8.98 16.78 -10.91
N VAL A 344 -8.68 17.27 -12.12
CA VAL A 344 -8.01 18.57 -12.31
C VAL A 344 -8.62 19.37 -13.45
N ALA A 345 -8.80 20.66 -13.22
CA ALA A 345 -9.35 21.60 -14.19
C ALA A 345 -8.57 22.93 -14.16
N LEU A 346 -8.42 23.54 -15.34
CA LEU A 346 -7.95 24.90 -15.58
C LEU A 346 -9.14 25.72 -16.07
N PRO A 347 -9.95 26.33 -15.17
CA PRO A 347 -11.22 26.94 -15.58
C PRO A 347 -11.08 28.05 -16.62
N GLY A 348 -10.01 28.86 -16.53
CA GLY A 348 -9.74 29.93 -17.50
C GLY A 348 -9.41 29.43 -18.91
N GLU A 349 -8.75 28.27 -19.00
CA GLU A 349 -8.47 27.61 -20.28
C GLU A 349 -9.60 26.69 -20.72
N LYS A 350 -10.50 26.31 -19.81
CA LYS A 350 -11.49 25.26 -20.04
C LYS A 350 -10.86 23.93 -20.47
N LEU A 351 -9.74 23.59 -19.84
CA LEU A 351 -9.03 22.33 -20.03
C LEU A 351 -9.05 21.54 -18.74
N GLY A 352 -9.20 20.23 -18.80
CA GLY A 352 -8.97 19.40 -17.63
C GLY A 352 -8.82 17.93 -17.92
N ALA A 353 -8.40 17.20 -16.90
CA ALA A 353 -8.11 15.78 -16.96
C ALA A 353 -8.68 15.07 -15.71
N ILE A 354 -9.23 13.88 -15.94
CA ILE A 354 -9.66 12.97 -14.89
C ILE A 354 -8.92 11.65 -15.07
N VAL A 355 -8.30 11.16 -14.00
CA VAL A 355 -7.58 9.87 -14.00
C VAL A 355 -7.99 9.09 -12.75
N VAL A 356 -8.37 7.83 -12.93
CA VAL A 356 -8.77 6.93 -11.83
C VAL A 356 -8.06 5.59 -11.99
N ALA A 357 -7.52 5.02 -10.92
CA ALA A 357 -6.86 3.72 -10.91
C ALA A 357 -7.37 2.83 -9.75
N SER A 358 -7.33 1.50 -9.93
CA SER A 358 -7.74 0.50 -8.93
C SER A 358 -6.56 -0.14 -8.17
N ARG A 359 -5.61 0.70 -7.75
CA ARG A 359 -4.56 0.35 -6.79
C ARG A 359 -4.52 1.36 -5.65
N ASP A 360 -4.33 0.87 -4.43
CA ASP A 360 -4.32 1.71 -3.23
C ASP A 360 -3.21 2.75 -3.28
N VAL A 361 -3.53 3.97 -2.82
CA VAL A 361 -2.65 5.14 -2.75
C VAL A 361 -1.85 5.46 -4.02
N SER A 362 -2.34 5.08 -5.20
CA SER A 362 -1.69 5.43 -6.48
C SER A 362 -1.95 6.88 -6.93
N ASN A 363 -2.12 7.81 -5.98
CA ASN A 363 -2.43 9.21 -6.23
C ASN A 363 -1.27 9.94 -6.91
N ALA A 364 -0.02 9.59 -6.61
CA ALA A 364 1.14 10.16 -7.32
C ALA A 364 1.14 9.80 -8.81
N VAL A 365 0.76 8.56 -9.14
CA VAL A 365 0.64 8.09 -10.53
C VAL A 365 -0.50 8.81 -11.25
N THR A 366 -1.71 8.82 -10.68
CA THR A 366 -2.85 9.52 -11.30
C THR A 366 -2.61 11.03 -11.43
N GLY A 367 -1.95 11.64 -10.44
CA GLY A 367 -1.58 13.05 -10.45
C GLY A 367 -0.55 13.39 -11.53
N ARG A 368 0.50 12.58 -11.67
CA ARG A 368 1.48 12.71 -12.76
C ARG A 368 0.83 12.66 -14.13
N ILE A 369 0.01 11.62 -14.37
CA ILE A 369 -0.69 11.43 -15.65
C ILE A 369 -1.59 12.64 -15.94
N ALA A 370 -2.33 13.13 -14.94
CA ALA A 370 -3.22 14.28 -15.11
C ALA A 370 -2.44 15.58 -15.41
N ASP A 371 -1.34 15.83 -14.70
CA ASP A 371 -0.51 17.01 -14.92
C ASP A 371 0.18 16.96 -16.30
N ASP A 372 0.75 15.82 -16.70
CA ASP A 372 1.33 15.67 -18.04
C ASP A 372 0.28 15.78 -19.15
N ALA A 373 -0.94 15.27 -18.92
CA ALA A 373 -2.05 15.48 -19.83
C ALA A 373 -2.34 16.98 -20.04
N LEU A 374 -2.40 17.78 -18.98
CA LEU A 374 -2.62 19.22 -19.10
C LEU A 374 -1.50 19.92 -19.86
N ARG A 375 -0.23 19.58 -19.60
CA ARG A 375 0.91 20.16 -20.34
C ARG A 375 0.81 19.87 -21.83
N LEU A 376 0.52 18.62 -22.18
CA LEU A 376 0.38 18.19 -23.57
C LEU A 376 -0.83 18.86 -24.24
N MET A 377 -1.97 18.98 -23.55
CA MET A 377 -3.15 19.68 -24.07
C MET A 377 -2.88 21.16 -24.30
N LEU A 378 -2.23 21.85 -23.36
CA LEU A 378 -1.86 23.26 -23.51
C LEU A 378 -0.94 23.47 -24.72
N ALA A 379 0.08 22.63 -24.90
CA ALA A 379 0.98 22.70 -26.04
C ALA A 379 0.26 22.42 -27.37
N ALA A 380 -0.54 21.34 -27.42
CA ALA A 380 -1.31 20.95 -28.60
C ALA A 380 -2.28 22.05 -29.05
N ARG A 381 -3.02 22.65 -28.11
CA ARG A 381 -3.95 23.75 -28.41
C ARG A 381 -3.22 24.99 -28.91
N ALA A 382 -2.04 25.27 -28.38
CA ALA A 382 -1.20 26.39 -28.83
C ALA A 382 -0.50 26.13 -30.17
N GLY A 383 -0.59 24.92 -30.74
CA GLY A 383 0.19 24.51 -31.91
C GLY A 383 1.70 24.46 -31.63
N ALA A 384 2.09 24.38 -30.35
CA ALA A 384 3.48 24.29 -29.93
C ALA A 384 3.98 22.83 -29.98
N PRO A 385 5.31 22.61 -30.08
CA PRO A 385 5.88 21.28 -29.91
C PRO A 385 5.46 20.66 -28.57
N LEU A 386 5.07 19.38 -28.58
CA LEU A 386 4.69 18.69 -27.36
C LEU A 386 5.89 18.58 -26.41
N PRO A 387 5.72 18.91 -25.11
CA PRO A 387 6.77 18.71 -24.13
C PRO A 387 7.11 17.23 -24.00
N LYS A 388 8.39 16.95 -23.81
CA LYS A 388 8.87 15.59 -23.53
C LYS A 388 8.39 15.17 -22.13
N ILE A 389 7.75 14.00 -22.05
CA ILE A 389 7.42 13.38 -20.76
C ILE A 389 8.72 12.91 -20.09
N GLU A 390 8.93 13.33 -18.84
CA GLU A 390 10.06 12.88 -18.02
C GLU A 390 9.91 11.38 -17.73
N ALA A 391 10.97 10.61 -17.92
CA ALA A 391 11.05 9.19 -17.62
C ALA A 391 12.24 8.92 -16.69
N SER A 392 12.06 8.00 -15.75
CA SER A 392 13.12 7.52 -14.87
C SER A 392 13.56 6.10 -15.29
N GLU A 393 14.69 5.64 -14.75
CA GLU A 393 15.17 4.29 -15.01
C GLU A 393 15.36 3.49 -13.71
N PRO A 394 14.99 2.20 -13.67
CA PRO A 394 15.24 1.37 -12.50
C PRO A 394 16.75 1.11 -12.33
N PHE A 395 17.15 0.86 -11.08
CA PHE A 395 18.48 0.32 -10.77
C PHE A 395 18.57 -1.15 -11.14
N THR A 396 19.77 -1.62 -11.43
CA THR A 396 20.09 -3.05 -11.29
C THR A 396 20.07 -3.44 -9.80
N PRO A 397 19.84 -4.72 -9.45
CA PRO A 397 19.89 -5.16 -8.06
C PRO A 397 21.24 -4.86 -7.37
N GLU A 398 22.35 -4.91 -8.11
CA GLU A 398 23.67 -4.58 -7.57
C GLU A 398 23.82 -3.08 -7.28
N GLU A 399 23.35 -2.21 -8.18
CA GLU A 399 23.34 -0.77 -7.96
C GLU A 399 22.46 -0.40 -6.76
N ALA A 400 21.28 -1.01 -6.64
CA ALA A 400 20.37 -0.79 -5.51
C ALA A 400 21.01 -1.21 -4.18
N ARG A 401 21.68 -2.38 -4.13
CA ARG A 401 22.46 -2.80 -2.95
C ARG A 401 23.61 -1.87 -2.63
N GLY A 402 24.30 -1.34 -3.65
CA GLY A 402 25.37 -0.36 -3.47
C GLY A 402 24.89 0.93 -2.81
N LEU A 403 23.63 1.31 -3.03
CA LEU A 403 22.99 2.46 -2.40
C LEU A 403 22.57 2.20 -0.95
N ALA A 404 22.26 0.96 -0.58
CA ALA A 404 21.75 0.62 0.73
C ALA A 404 22.69 1.05 1.88
N GLY A 405 22.12 1.64 2.91
CA GLY A 405 22.82 2.17 4.07
C GLY A 405 22.10 3.39 4.66
N ARG A 406 22.56 3.80 5.83
CA ARG A 406 22.11 5.04 6.47
C ARG A 406 22.86 6.23 5.89
N TYR A 407 22.16 7.33 5.69
CA TYR A 407 22.70 8.60 5.22
C TYR A 407 22.37 9.67 6.25
N ARG A 408 23.34 10.52 6.62
CA ARG A 408 23.18 11.54 7.68
C ARG A 408 23.63 12.92 7.23
N ALA A 409 22.90 13.94 7.66
CA ALA A 409 23.18 15.36 7.53
C ALA A 409 22.88 16.05 8.88
N GLY A 410 23.89 16.17 9.74
CA GLY A 410 23.70 16.62 11.13
C GLY A 410 22.76 15.68 11.91
N ASP A 411 21.69 16.24 12.48
CA ASP A 411 20.68 15.46 13.20
C ASP A 411 19.68 14.74 12.28
N ARG A 412 19.67 15.10 10.99
CA ARG A 412 18.78 14.50 9.99
C ARG A 412 19.41 13.24 9.42
N TRP A 413 18.60 12.23 9.18
CA TRP A 413 19.06 10.99 8.56
C TRP A 413 17.96 10.34 7.71
N GLY A 414 18.35 9.42 6.85
CA GLY A 414 17.45 8.59 6.08
C GLY A 414 18.11 7.26 5.76
N ASP A 415 17.31 6.21 5.68
CA ASP A 415 17.78 4.87 5.35
C ASP A 415 17.41 4.57 3.90
N LEU A 416 18.42 4.21 3.11
CA LEU A 416 18.24 3.53 1.85
C LEU A 416 18.37 2.04 2.07
N PHE A 417 17.45 1.27 1.50
CA PHE A 417 17.52 -0.19 1.54
C PHE A 417 17.13 -0.77 0.19
N GLU A 418 17.63 -1.98 -0.08
CA GLU A 418 17.32 -2.73 -1.27
C GLU A 418 16.36 -3.86 -0.92
N THR A 419 15.28 -3.98 -1.70
CA THR A 419 14.46 -5.18 -1.72
C THR A 419 13.88 -5.41 -3.11
N GLY A 420 13.77 -6.68 -3.51
CA GLY A 420 13.24 -7.08 -4.81
C GLY A 420 14.01 -6.49 -6.00
N GLY A 421 15.28 -6.15 -5.84
CA GLY A 421 16.10 -5.45 -6.82
C GLY A 421 15.84 -3.95 -6.93
N LYS A 422 15.04 -3.37 -6.05
CA LYS A 422 14.64 -1.95 -6.05
C LYS A 422 15.25 -1.22 -4.85
N ALA A 423 15.56 0.06 -5.02
CA ALA A 423 16.07 0.92 -3.95
C ALA A 423 14.94 1.75 -3.34
N PHE A 424 14.77 1.67 -2.03
CA PHE A 424 13.75 2.40 -1.28
C PHE A 424 14.37 3.34 -0.26
N PHE A 425 13.75 4.51 -0.07
CA PHE A 425 14.16 5.52 0.87
C PHE A 425 13.08 5.75 1.94
N VAL A 426 13.52 5.90 3.18
CA VAL A 426 12.68 6.36 4.28
C VAL A 426 13.42 7.40 5.11
N SER A 427 12.77 8.52 5.40
CA SER A 427 13.34 9.62 6.18
C SER A 427 13.13 9.41 7.68
N ASP A 428 14.05 9.97 8.48
CA ASP A 428 13.87 10.17 9.93
C ASP A 428 12.59 10.91 10.33
N ARG A 429 12.02 11.71 9.42
CA ARG A 429 10.77 12.44 9.68
C ARG A 429 9.51 11.62 9.51
N GLY A 430 9.62 10.38 9.04
CA GLY A 430 8.48 9.57 8.63
C GLY A 430 8.01 9.89 7.21
N GLY A 431 6.70 9.75 6.99
CA GLY A 431 6.06 9.83 5.68
C GLY A 431 5.99 8.46 5.00
N ALA A 432 6.02 8.48 3.66
CA ALA A 432 6.00 7.27 2.85
C ALA A 432 7.42 6.65 2.72
N ILE A 433 7.48 5.33 2.59
CA ILE A 433 8.64 4.67 1.98
C ILE A 433 8.50 4.82 0.47
N VAL A 434 9.54 5.35 -0.18
CA VAL A 434 9.50 5.69 -1.60
C VAL A 434 10.58 4.98 -2.39
N GLN A 435 10.22 4.39 -3.52
CA GLN A 435 11.20 3.88 -4.47
C GLN A 435 11.98 5.05 -5.11
N LEU A 436 13.31 4.95 -5.09
CA LEU A 436 14.20 5.83 -5.84
C LEU A 436 14.63 5.16 -7.15
N ARG A 437 14.65 5.96 -8.22
CA ARG A 437 15.08 5.56 -9.56
C ARG A 437 16.12 6.54 -10.10
N LYS A 438 16.89 6.11 -11.10
CA LYS A 438 17.86 6.98 -11.79
C LYS A 438 17.11 8.04 -12.58
N PHE A 439 17.60 9.28 -12.53
CA PHE A 439 17.01 10.38 -13.30
C PHE A 439 18.06 11.44 -13.63
N GLY A 440 18.42 11.56 -14.91
CA GLY A 440 19.55 12.39 -15.33
C GLY A 440 20.85 11.99 -14.61
N GLY A 441 21.56 12.97 -14.05
CA GLY A 441 22.74 12.74 -13.20
C GLY A 441 22.43 12.46 -11.72
N GLY A 442 21.15 12.38 -11.34
CA GLY A 442 20.71 12.21 -9.95
C GLY A 442 19.70 11.08 -9.79
N LEU A 443 18.83 11.22 -8.78
CA LEU A 443 17.75 10.28 -8.49
C LEU A 443 16.40 11.01 -8.49
N ILE A 444 15.33 10.25 -8.63
CA ILE A 444 13.96 10.73 -8.49
C ILE A 444 13.15 9.72 -7.66
N ALA A 445 12.23 10.21 -6.83
CA ALA A 445 11.18 9.38 -6.26
C ALA A 445 10.18 9.05 -7.37
N ASP A 446 10.01 7.77 -7.63
CA ASP A 446 9.10 7.25 -8.66
C ASP A 446 8.58 5.87 -8.23
N ASP A 447 7.41 5.90 -7.63
CA ASP A 447 6.75 4.79 -6.95
C ASP A 447 5.21 4.92 -7.08
N VAL A 448 4.46 3.93 -6.58
CA VAL A 448 2.99 3.95 -6.54
C VAL A 448 2.46 5.23 -5.87
N GLN A 449 3.05 5.60 -4.73
CA GLN A 449 2.59 6.72 -3.90
C GLN A 449 3.47 7.98 -3.96
N ALA A 450 4.52 8.00 -4.81
CA ALA A 450 5.42 9.14 -4.91
C ALA A 450 5.93 9.38 -6.34
N TRP A 451 5.98 10.65 -6.76
CA TRP A 451 6.56 11.06 -8.03
C TRP A 451 7.23 12.43 -7.89
N GLY A 452 8.33 12.65 -8.62
CA GLY A 452 8.83 14.00 -8.93
C GLY A 452 9.82 14.61 -7.94
N THR A 453 9.95 14.06 -6.72
CA THR A 453 10.97 14.53 -5.77
C THR A 453 12.35 14.16 -6.29
N LYS A 454 13.18 15.15 -6.63
CA LYS A 454 14.53 14.95 -7.18
C LYS A 454 15.57 14.95 -6.06
N TYR A 455 16.57 14.08 -6.20
CA TYR A 455 17.68 13.94 -5.27
C TYR A 455 18.99 14.10 -6.04
N GLY A 456 19.90 14.93 -5.53
CA GLY A 456 21.26 15.00 -6.06
C GLY A 456 22.05 13.75 -5.68
N ARG A 457 22.95 13.31 -6.55
CA ARG A 457 23.89 12.22 -6.27
C ARG A 457 25.27 12.57 -6.81
N ALA A 458 26.25 12.69 -5.92
CA ALA A 458 27.65 12.92 -6.27
C ALA A 458 28.55 12.41 -5.15
N ASP A 459 29.68 11.79 -5.49
CA ASP A 459 30.73 11.36 -4.55
C ASP A 459 30.21 10.51 -3.37
N GLY A 460 29.23 9.64 -3.62
CA GLY A 460 28.60 8.80 -2.59
C GLY A 460 27.67 9.54 -1.63
N LYS A 461 27.41 10.83 -1.87
CA LYS A 461 26.48 11.67 -1.10
C LYS A 461 25.14 11.80 -1.81
N ILE A 462 24.10 12.04 -1.03
CA ILE A 462 22.73 12.29 -1.51
C ILE A 462 22.31 13.69 -1.07
N THR A 463 21.82 14.51 -2.00
CA THR A 463 21.37 15.87 -1.70
C THR A 463 19.86 15.97 -1.79
N ILE A 464 19.22 16.52 -0.74
CA ILE A 464 17.78 16.78 -0.69
C ILE A 464 17.57 18.26 -0.33
N GLY A 465 17.12 19.06 -1.28
CA GLY A 465 17.08 20.52 -1.12
C GLY A 465 18.48 21.05 -0.82
N GLN A 466 18.65 21.66 0.36
CA GLN A 466 19.94 22.19 0.83
C GLN A 466 20.75 21.21 1.68
N LEU A 467 20.18 20.07 2.06
CA LEU A 467 20.84 19.08 2.90
C LEU A 467 21.69 18.14 2.06
N VAL A 468 22.94 17.95 2.47
CA VAL A 468 23.86 16.96 1.89
C VAL A 468 24.03 15.83 2.88
N PHE A 469 23.53 14.66 2.54
CA PHE A 469 23.63 13.46 3.37
C PHE A 469 24.80 12.60 2.96
N GLU A 470 25.61 12.22 3.94
CA GLU A 470 26.76 11.34 3.76
C GLU A 470 26.42 9.92 4.24
N LYS A 471 26.85 8.92 3.48
CA LYS A 471 26.65 7.52 3.84
C LYS A 471 27.45 7.18 5.10
N GLU A 472 26.77 6.73 6.14
CA GLU A 472 27.40 6.29 7.36
C GLU A 472 28.12 4.94 7.15
N LYS A 473 29.21 4.75 7.89
CA LYS A 473 29.82 3.42 8.00
C LYS A 473 28.82 2.49 8.72
N PRO A 474 28.56 1.28 8.21
CA PRO A 474 27.67 0.34 8.89
C PRO A 474 28.11 0.10 10.34
N ALA A 475 27.20 0.28 11.29
CA ALA A 475 27.47 -0.01 12.69
C ALA A 475 27.82 -1.51 12.86
N LEU A 476 28.94 -1.80 13.53
CA LEU A 476 29.34 -3.17 13.84
C LEU A 476 28.58 -3.73 15.04
N ASP A 477 28.27 -2.86 16.00
CA ASP A 477 27.51 -3.21 17.20
C ASP A 477 25.99 -3.12 16.95
N PRO A 478 25.20 -3.97 17.61
CA PRO A 478 23.75 -3.89 17.54
C PRO A 478 23.25 -2.57 18.15
N PRO A 479 22.18 -1.96 17.60
CA PRO A 479 21.52 -0.80 18.20
C PRO A 479 21.15 -1.06 19.67
N PRO A 480 21.09 -0.04 20.55
CA PRO A 480 20.65 -0.20 21.93
C PRO A 480 19.31 -0.96 22.04
N ALA A 481 19.09 -1.65 23.17
CA ALA A 481 17.77 -2.19 23.45
C ALA A 481 16.76 -1.03 23.56
N PRO A 482 15.52 -1.23 23.11
CA PRO A 482 14.50 -0.19 23.26
C PRO A 482 14.23 0.07 24.75
N PRO A 483 13.74 1.28 25.11
CA PRO A 483 13.24 1.55 26.45
C PRO A 483 12.24 0.48 26.91
N ALA A 484 12.39 -0.05 28.13
CA ALA A 484 11.56 -1.14 28.63
C ALA A 484 10.05 -0.81 28.61
N ALA A 485 9.69 0.46 28.81
CA ALA A 485 8.30 0.94 28.74
C ALA A 485 7.64 0.71 27.37
N PHE A 486 8.43 0.60 26.29
CA PHE A 486 7.93 0.40 24.93
C PHE A 486 7.57 -1.06 24.65
N ALA A 487 8.14 -2.02 25.38
CA ALA A 487 7.96 -3.45 25.09
C ALA A 487 6.48 -3.85 25.06
N GLY A 488 5.68 -3.37 26.01
CA GLY A 488 4.24 -3.61 26.06
C GLY A 488 3.41 -2.83 25.03
N LEU A 489 4.00 -1.87 24.32
CA LEU A 489 3.33 -1.01 23.32
C LEU A 489 3.59 -1.44 21.89
N ILE A 490 4.74 -2.04 21.61
CA ILE A 490 5.09 -2.54 20.27
C ILE A 490 4.13 -3.67 19.89
N GLY A 491 3.67 -3.67 18.65
CA GLY A 491 2.75 -4.67 18.10
C GLY A 491 1.72 -4.06 17.16
N GLU A 492 0.76 -4.88 16.75
CA GLU A 492 -0.29 -4.49 15.82
C GLU A 492 -1.64 -4.38 16.52
N TYR A 493 -2.45 -3.43 16.07
CA TYR A 493 -3.74 -3.09 16.65
C TYR A 493 -4.81 -2.91 15.57
N GLY A 494 -6.06 -3.18 15.91
CA GLY A 494 -7.23 -3.01 15.07
C GLY A 494 -7.45 -4.11 14.02
N TYR A 495 -7.96 -3.69 12.87
CA TYR A 495 -8.63 -4.56 11.92
C TYR A 495 -7.66 -5.29 10.97
N ASP A 496 -8.05 -6.48 10.48
CA ASP A 496 -7.20 -7.29 9.58
C ASP A 496 -6.86 -6.61 8.25
N HIS A 497 -7.76 -5.77 7.74
CA HIS A 497 -7.60 -5.11 6.44
C HIS A 497 -6.78 -3.82 6.52
N LEU A 498 -6.69 -3.20 7.70
CA LEU A 498 -5.98 -1.94 7.95
C LEU A 498 -5.46 -1.88 9.40
N PRO A 499 -4.45 -2.70 9.75
CA PRO A 499 -3.88 -2.66 11.08
C PRO A 499 -3.09 -1.37 11.32
N LEU A 500 -3.14 -0.88 12.56
CA LEU A 500 -2.21 0.12 13.09
C LEU A 500 -1.00 -0.64 13.68
N SER A 501 0.20 -0.38 13.15
CA SER A 501 1.43 -0.98 13.67
C SER A 501 2.20 0.03 14.52
N ILE A 502 2.50 -0.33 15.77
CA ILE A 502 3.38 0.44 16.65
C ILE A 502 4.70 -0.30 16.76
N TYR A 503 5.80 0.39 16.48
CA TYR A 503 7.12 -0.21 16.47
C TYR A 503 8.18 0.77 16.92
N GLU A 504 9.35 0.26 17.32
CA GLU A 504 10.45 1.10 17.78
C GLU A 504 11.48 1.27 16.66
N ARG A 505 11.97 2.50 16.51
CA ARG A 505 13.08 2.86 15.64
C ARG A 505 13.89 3.99 16.27
N GLU A 506 15.18 3.74 16.46
CA GLU A 506 16.15 4.71 17.03
C GLU A 506 15.72 5.28 18.39
N GLY A 507 15.22 4.42 19.28
CA GLY A 507 14.76 4.79 20.62
C GLY A 507 13.45 5.57 20.64
N LYS A 508 12.70 5.60 19.53
CA LYS A 508 11.38 6.25 19.43
C LYS A 508 10.32 5.30 18.90
N LEU A 509 9.11 5.40 19.44
CA LEU A 509 7.96 4.74 18.84
C LEU A 509 7.58 5.42 17.52
N HIS A 510 7.16 4.62 16.57
CA HIS A 510 6.60 5.02 15.30
C HIS A 510 5.25 4.34 15.12
N ALA A 511 4.33 5.02 14.44
CA ALA A 511 3.07 4.46 13.99
C ALA A 511 3.14 4.26 12.47
N LEU A 512 2.75 3.07 11.98
CA LEU A 512 2.35 2.88 10.59
C LEU A 512 0.83 2.74 10.56
N ILE A 513 0.16 3.72 9.97
CA ILE A 513 -1.31 3.81 9.91
C ILE A 513 -1.76 3.90 8.45
N GLU A 514 -2.95 3.36 8.15
CA GLU A 514 -3.50 3.26 6.78
C GLU A 514 -2.54 2.57 5.78
N LEU A 515 -1.64 1.69 6.28
CA LEU A 515 -0.60 0.96 5.54
C LEU A 515 0.42 1.83 4.77
N THR A 516 0.36 3.15 4.89
CA THR A 516 1.03 4.07 3.96
C THR A 516 1.88 5.11 4.69
N GLU A 517 1.42 5.63 5.82
CA GLU A 517 2.10 6.71 6.51
C GLU A 517 2.84 6.22 7.76
N ILE A 518 4.14 6.51 7.81
CA ILE A 518 4.99 6.28 8.98
C ILE A 518 5.12 7.59 9.76
N ASP A 519 4.73 7.61 11.02
CA ASP A 519 4.84 8.77 11.88
C ASP A 519 5.75 8.52 13.09
N PRO A 520 6.88 9.27 13.23
CA PRO A 520 7.65 9.25 14.46
C PRO A 520 6.86 9.93 15.59
N LEU A 521 6.70 9.23 16.70
CA LEU A 521 5.87 9.68 17.82
C LEU A 521 6.70 10.42 18.87
N THR A 522 6.08 11.42 19.48
CA THR A 522 6.65 12.14 20.64
C THR A 522 5.94 11.67 21.90
N GLN A 523 6.68 11.12 22.86
CA GLN A 523 6.10 10.75 24.15
C GLN A 523 5.72 11.99 24.96
N GLU A 524 4.47 12.07 25.41
CA GLU A 524 3.99 13.12 26.32
C GLU A 524 3.85 12.61 27.77
N SER A 525 3.51 11.33 27.93
CA SER A 525 3.51 10.61 29.21
C SER A 525 3.68 9.11 28.96
N ASP A 526 3.62 8.26 29.98
CA ASP A 526 3.90 6.81 29.88
C ASP A 526 3.05 6.08 28.81
N ASP A 527 1.79 6.52 28.63
CA ASP A 527 0.82 5.90 27.72
C ASP A 527 0.24 6.87 26.70
N VAL A 528 0.78 8.09 26.60
CA VAL A 528 0.30 9.12 25.67
C VAL A 528 1.42 9.57 24.76
N TYR A 529 1.20 9.44 23.47
CA TYR A 529 2.15 9.78 22.43
C TYR A 529 1.49 10.68 21.39
N ALA A 530 2.14 11.77 21.02
CA ALA A 530 1.65 12.69 20.00
C ALA A 530 2.18 12.30 18.61
N PHE A 531 1.30 12.37 17.61
CA PHE A 531 1.71 12.46 16.21
C PHE A 531 2.47 13.77 15.96
N PRO A 532 3.27 13.88 14.88
CA PRO A 532 3.92 15.13 14.52
C PRO A 532 2.93 16.31 14.45
N ALA A 533 3.29 17.46 14.99
CA ALA A 533 2.38 18.62 15.04
C ALA A 533 2.26 19.39 13.71
N ASP A 534 3.18 19.17 12.77
CA ASP A 534 3.38 19.99 11.58
C ASP A 534 3.24 19.24 10.25
N ARG A 535 3.03 17.92 10.31
CA ARG A 535 2.98 17.03 9.15
C ARG A 535 2.23 15.75 9.46
N GLY A 536 1.91 15.02 8.41
CA GLY A 536 1.18 13.76 8.48
C GLY A 536 -0.33 13.94 8.53
N MET A 537 -1.08 12.88 8.22
CA MET A 537 -2.54 12.91 8.17
C MET A 537 -3.18 13.17 9.54
N TYR A 538 -2.53 12.67 10.60
CA TYR A 538 -3.00 12.73 11.99
C TYR A 538 -2.35 13.88 12.80
N HIS A 539 -1.85 14.91 12.12
CA HIS A 539 -1.07 15.96 12.78
C HIS A 539 -1.81 16.65 13.93
N GLY A 540 -1.14 16.76 15.09
CA GLY A 540 -1.67 17.30 16.34
C GLY A 540 -2.59 16.36 17.13
N GLU A 541 -2.86 15.16 16.63
CA GLU A 541 -3.62 14.13 17.34
C GLU A 541 -2.69 13.24 18.17
N LYS A 542 -3.27 12.31 18.95
CA LYS A 542 -2.53 11.50 19.93
C LYS A 542 -2.89 10.02 19.84
N LEU A 543 -1.98 9.19 20.33
CA LEU A 543 -2.17 7.79 20.67
C LEU A 543 -2.25 7.65 22.18
N ILE A 544 -3.31 7.01 22.67
CA ILE A 544 -3.53 6.76 24.10
C ILE A 544 -3.64 5.26 24.31
N PHE A 545 -2.65 4.67 24.98
CA PHE A 545 -2.60 3.24 25.24
C PHE A 545 -3.36 2.89 26.53
N THR A 546 -3.99 1.73 26.53
CA THR A 546 -4.53 1.10 27.76
C THR A 546 -3.79 -0.20 27.98
N ARG A 547 -3.21 -0.39 29.17
CA ARG A 547 -2.45 -1.60 29.53
C ARG A 547 -3.21 -2.51 30.48
N ASP A 548 -2.90 -3.79 30.41
CA ASP A 548 -3.24 -4.76 31.44
C ASP A 548 -2.25 -4.70 32.62
N LYS A 549 -2.46 -5.58 33.60
CA LYS A 549 -1.62 -5.68 34.82
C LYS A 549 -0.19 -6.12 34.55
N THR A 550 0.10 -6.68 33.37
CA THR A 550 1.45 -7.10 32.95
C THR A 550 2.23 -5.95 32.29
N GLY A 551 1.59 -4.80 32.09
CA GLY A 551 2.15 -3.67 31.34
C GLY A 551 2.03 -3.83 29.83
N ARG A 552 1.28 -4.83 29.35
CA ARG A 552 1.00 -5.02 27.92
C ARG A 552 -0.22 -4.22 27.52
N ALA A 553 -0.10 -3.40 26.47
CA ALA A 553 -1.23 -2.66 25.95
C ALA A 553 -2.29 -3.62 25.41
N THR A 554 -3.54 -3.50 25.84
CA THR A 554 -4.66 -4.27 25.30
C THR A 554 -5.34 -3.54 24.14
N LYS A 555 -5.20 -2.21 24.08
CA LYS A 555 -5.72 -1.37 23.01
C LYS A 555 -4.96 -0.04 22.95
N VAL A 556 -5.13 0.65 21.83
CA VAL A 556 -4.69 2.04 21.64
C VAL A 556 -5.83 2.84 21.01
N THR A 557 -6.07 4.04 21.52
CA THR A 557 -6.95 5.01 20.86
C THR A 557 -6.08 5.95 20.04
N ALA A 558 -6.16 5.85 18.71
CA ALA A 558 -5.53 6.79 17.79
C ALA A 558 -6.53 7.87 17.44
N ALA A 559 -6.25 9.09 17.89
CA ALA A 559 -7.18 10.20 17.88
C ALA A 559 -8.47 9.88 18.65
N SER A 560 -9.51 9.45 17.95
CA SER A 560 -10.78 9.03 18.53
C SER A 560 -11.18 7.60 18.17
N VAL A 561 -10.37 6.90 17.38
CA VAL A 561 -10.64 5.54 16.91
C VAL A 561 -9.93 4.55 17.82
N VAL A 562 -10.65 3.53 18.29
CA VAL A 562 -10.12 2.50 19.19
C VAL A 562 -9.61 1.33 18.35
N PHE A 563 -8.33 0.99 18.52
CA PHE A 563 -7.69 -0.16 17.91
C PHE A 563 -7.37 -1.18 19.01
N GLU A 564 -8.11 -2.29 19.04
CA GLU A 564 -7.85 -3.41 19.96
C GLU A 564 -6.54 -4.11 19.57
N ARG A 565 -5.72 -4.53 20.54
CA ARG A 565 -4.48 -5.25 20.22
C ARG A 565 -4.80 -6.55 19.49
N ARG A 566 -4.13 -6.76 18.37
CA ARG A 566 -4.26 -7.98 17.57
C ARG A 566 -3.56 -9.13 18.29
N LYS A 567 -4.17 -10.31 18.24
CA LYS A 567 -3.51 -11.55 18.66
C LYS A 567 -2.74 -12.09 17.46
N ILE A 568 -1.42 -12.08 17.56
CA ILE A 568 -0.53 -12.72 16.59
C ILE A 568 -0.08 -14.03 17.23
N ASP A 569 -0.45 -15.17 16.64
CA ASP A 569 0.02 -16.47 17.12
C ASP A 569 1.56 -16.53 17.00
N GLY A 570 2.23 -17.15 17.96
CA GLY A 570 3.71 -17.20 17.99
C GLY A 570 4.40 -15.92 18.49
N GLU A 571 3.64 -14.88 18.86
CA GLU A 571 4.21 -13.71 19.53
C GLU A 571 4.84 -14.11 20.89
N ASN A 572 5.83 -13.34 21.35
CA ASN A 572 6.58 -13.58 22.60
C ASN A 572 7.38 -14.89 22.64
N GLY A 573 7.75 -15.44 21.48
CA GLY A 573 8.62 -16.61 21.37
C GLY A 573 7.89 -17.94 21.52
N GLU A 574 6.56 -17.93 21.55
CA GLU A 574 5.76 -19.14 21.36
C GLU A 574 5.95 -19.68 19.94
N THR A 575 5.81 -20.98 19.77
CA THR A 575 5.81 -21.58 18.43
C THR A 575 4.45 -21.35 17.79
N PHE A 576 4.44 -20.71 16.63
CA PHE A 576 3.24 -20.55 15.81
C PHE A 576 2.62 -21.92 15.50
N LYS A 577 1.29 -22.01 15.45
CA LYS A 577 0.58 -23.27 15.19
C LYS A 577 -0.61 -23.04 14.29
N ILE A 578 -0.87 -23.98 13.39
CA ILE A 578 -2.10 -24.03 12.61
C ILE A 578 -2.91 -25.26 12.96
N LYS A 579 -4.21 -25.18 12.68
CA LYS A 579 -5.06 -26.37 12.64
C LYS A 579 -4.96 -27.01 11.24
N PRO A 580 -4.53 -28.27 11.11
CA PRO A 580 -4.49 -28.97 9.83
C PRO A 580 -5.88 -29.06 9.20
N VAL A 581 -5.97 -28.95 7.87
CA VAL A 581 -7.24 -29.07 7.14
C VAL A 581 -7.78 -30.51 7.10
N LYS A 582 -6.93 -31.51 7.36
CA LYS A 582 -7.25 -32.94 7.43
C LYS A 582 -6.45 -33.62 8.55
N PRO A 583 -6.86 -34.82 9.02
CA PRO A 583 -6.06 -35.62 9.93
C PRO A 583 -4.65 -35.90 9.41
N LEU A 584 -3.64 -35.73 10.26
CA LEU A 584 -2.22 -35.80 9.86
C LEU A 584 -1.78 -37.22 9.46
N ASP A 585 -2.44 -38.25 9.98
CA ASP A 585 -2.23 -39.65 9.60
C ASP A 585 -2.70 -39.94 8.17
N GLU A 586 -3.85 -39.40 7.78
CA GLU A 586 -4.35 -39.46 6.40
C GLU A 586 -3.41 -38.72 5.44
N ILE A 587 -2.98 -37.51 5.81
CA ILE A 587 -2.03 -36.70 5.05
C ILE A 587 -0.71 -37.45 4.86
N ARG A 588 -0.16 -38.03 5.94
CA ARG A 588 1.10 -38.78 5.89
C ARG A 588 0.98 -39.99 4.97
N LYS A 589 -0.11 -40.76 5.07
CA LYS A 589 -0.36 -41.92 4.21
C LYS A 589 -0.45 -41.52 2.73
N ALA A 590 -1.18 -40.45 2.43
CA ALA A 590 -1.33 -39.95 1.07
C ALA A 590 0.00 -39.45 0.48
N ALA A 591 0.80 -38.74 1.28
CA ALA A 591 2.10 -38.22 0.84
C ALA A 591 3.13 -39.34 0.59
N LEU A 592 3.18 -40.36 1.45
CA LEU A 592 4.07 -41.53 1.28
C LEU A 592 3.72 -42.37 0.04
N ALA A 593 2.45 -42.38 -0.37
CA ALA A 593 1.99 -43.08 -1.58
C ALA A 593 2.23 -42.27 -2.87
N ALA A 594 2.49 -40.97 -2.76
CA ALA A 594 2.71 -40.08 -3.89
C ALA A 594 4.16 -40.11 -4.38
N LYS A 595 4.41 -39.58 -5.58
CA LYS A 595 5.75 -39.45 -6.17
C LYS A 595 6.05 -37.98 -6.47
N PRO A 596 7.32 -37.55 -6.35
CA PRO A 596 7.72 -36.21 -6.77
C PRO A 596 7.41 -35.98 -8.26
N PRO A 597 7.20 -34.72 -8.67
CA PRO A 597 7.02 -34.39 -10.08
C PRO A 597 8.25 -34.84 -10.89
N VAL A 598 8.01 -35.32 -12.11
CA VAL A 598 9.08 -35.73 -13.02
C VAL A 598 9.69 -34.48 -13.64
N GLU A 599 11.00 -34.32 -13.48
CA GLU A 599 11.76 -33.23 -14.10
C GLU A 599 12.56 -33.71 -15.31
N THR A 600 12.63 -32.88 -16.34
CA THR A 600 13.53 -33.06 -17.48
C THR A 600 14.54 -31.91 -17.50
N GLY A 601 15.83 -32.24 -17.59
CA GLY A 601 16.90 -31.25 -17.59
C GLY A 601 18.26 -31.85 -17.30
N GLU A 602 19.32 -31.10 -17.60
CA GLU A 602 20.69 -31.45 -17.23
C GLU A 602 20.94 -31.05 -15.77
N PHE A 603 20.76 -32.02 -14.87
CA PHE A 603 21.00 -31.82 -13.44
C PHE A 603 22.36 -32.36 -13.01
N ARG A 604 22.98 -31.68 -12.04
CA ARG A 604 24.16 -32.18 -11.33
C ARG A 604 23.77 -33.37 -10.45
N ALA A 605 24.70 -34.31 -10.31
CA ALA A 605 24.56 -35.39 -9.34
C ALA A 605 24.44 -34.78 -7.92
N PRO A 606 23.44 -35.19 -7.11
CA PRO A 606 23.32 -34.75 -5.73
C PRO A 606 24.52 -35.19 -4.88
N ASP A 607 25.08 -34.27 -4.11
CA ASP A 607 26.20 -34.47 -3.19
C ASP A 607 25.86 -33.78 -1.86
N LEU A 608 24.94 -34.40 -1.12
CA LEU A 608 24.46 -33.88 0.16
C LEU A 608 25.46 -34.21 1.27
N VAL A 609 25.84 -33.21 2.05
CA VAL A 609 26.72 -33.34 3.21
C VAL A 609 26.00 -32.96 4.49
N ASP A 610 26.32 -33.64 5.58
CA ASP A 610 25.79 -33.34 6.91
C ASP A 610 26.41 -32.04 7.44
N LEU A 611 25.56 -31.07 7.77
CA LEU A 611 25.98 -29.78 8.30
C LEU A 611 26.60 -29.90 9.70
N ALA A 612 26.39 -31.00 10.43
CA ALA A 612 27.05 -31.26 11.70
C ALA A 612 28.58 -31.31 11.59
N THR A 613 29.12 -31.45 10.37
CA THR A 613 30.55 -31.35 10.09
C THR A 613 31.10 -29.91 10.15
N LEU A 614 30.23 -28.89 10.20
CA LEU A 614 30.63 -27.49 10.30
C LEU A 614 30.84 -27.09 11.77
N ASP A 615 32.08 -26.76 12.14
CA ASP A 615 32.43 -26.34 13.51
C ASP A 615 31.64 -25.09 13.96
N GLY A 616 31.00 -25.18 15.13
CA GLY A 616 30.30 -24.07 15.77
C GLY A 616 28.87 -23.80 15.27
N VAL A 617 28.37 -24.52 14.28
CA VAL A 617 26.95 -24.46 13.88
C VAL A 617 26.09 -25.24 14.88
N LYS A 618 24.96 -24.66 15.29
CA LYS A 618 23.98 -25.30 16.18
C LYS A 618 22.75 -25.72 15.39
N PHE A 619 22.00 -26.67 15.95
CA PHE A 619 20.81 -27.25 15.33
C PHE A 619 19.64 -27.23 16.30
N ASP A 620 18.49 -26.80 15.79
CA ASP A 620 17.17 -26.93 16.41
C ASP A 620 16.24 -27.40 15.31
N ILE A 621 16.40 -28.65 14.87
CA ILE A 621 15.67 -29.17 13.70
C ILE A 621 14.20 -29.36 14.06
N ARG A 622 13.40 -28.34 13.76
CA ARG A 622 12.03 -28.16 14.26
C ARG A 622 11.11 -29.31 13.86
N TYR A 623 11.29 -29.80 12.64
CA TYR A 623 10.51 -30.91 12.10
C TYR A 623 10.94 -32.28 12.60
N ALA A 624 11.99 -32.41 13.41
CA ALA A 624 12.31 -33.64 14.14
C ALA A 624 11.61 -33.73 15.51
N THR A 625 10.83 -32.71 15.90
CA THR A 625 10.16 -32.61 17.21
C THR A 625 8.70 -32.14 17.03
N GLU A 626 7.95 -32.01 18.12
CA GLU A 626 6.62 -31.36 18.12
C GLU A 626 6.69 -29.83 18.12
N ASN A 627 7.90 -29.26 18.14
CA ASN A 627 8.12 -27.83 18.20
C ASN A 627 8.03 -27.19 16.80
N ASN A 628 6.90 -27.34 16.11
CA ASN A 628 6.65 -26.76 14.78
C ASN A 628 5.17 -26.42 14.58
N PHE A 629 4.84 -25.80 13.43
CA PHE A 629 3.50 -25.29 13.14
C PHE A 629 2.39 -26.34 13.05
N LEU A 630 2.73 -27.63 12.90
CA LEU A 630 1.78 -28.76 12.90
C LEU A 630 1.84 -29.60 14.19
N SER A 631 2.71 -29.25 15.13
CA SER A 631 2.88 -29.93 16.42
C SER A 631 3.09 -31.44 16.30
N THR A 632 3.81 -31.90 15.28
CA THR A 632 4.17 -33.32 15.10
C THR A 632 5.54 -33.48 14.44
N PRO A 633 6.32 -34.54 14.77
CA PRO A 633 7.57 -34.82 14.08
C PRO A 633 7.35 -35.34 12.64
N PHE A 634 8.06 -34.77 11.67
CA PHE A 634 8.12 -35.22 10.28
C PHE A 634 9.45 -35.89 9.91
N TYR A 635 10.51 -35.59 10.66
CA TYR A 635 11.81 -36.24 10.56
C TYR A 635 12.03 -37.21 11.71
N THR A 636 12.77 -38.26 11.43
CA THR A 636 13.18 -39.33 12.33
C THR A 636 14.50 -39.03 13.06
N SER A 637 15.25 -38.02 12.59
CA SER A 637 16.47 -37.54 13.24
C SER A 637 16.62 -36.02 13.08
N ALA A 638 17.31 -35.39 14.04
CA ALA A 638 17.60 -33.96 14.04
C ALA A 638 18.88 -33.61 13.25
N LYS A 639 19.03 -34.19 12.06
CA LYS A 639 20.14 -33.91 11.13
C LYS A 639 19.74 -32.83 10.12
N ALA A 640 20.74 -32.17 9.54
CA ALA A 640 20.54 -31.20 8.46
C ALA A 640 21.54 -31.46 7.35
N PHE A 641 21.06 -31.57 6.11
CA PHE A 641 21.90 -31.82 4.95
C PHE A 641 21.77 -30.70 3.92
N MET A 642 22.85 -30.40 3.21
CA MET A 642 22.84 -29.47 2.06
C MET A 642 23.77 -29.98 0.96
N GLN A 643 23.56 -29.53 -0.27
CA GLN A 643 24.52 -29.74 -1.35
C GLN A 643 25.87 -29.18 -0.93
N LYS A 644 26.95 -29.94 -1.17
CA LYS A 644 28.30 -29.57 -0.74
C LYS A 644 28.71 -28.12 -1.04
N PRO A 645 28.50 -27.56 -2.25
CA PRO A 645 28.84 -26.15 -2.51
C PRO A 645 28.02 -25.15 -1.67
N ALA A 646 26.78 -25.49 -1.33
CA ALA A 646 25.92 -24.67 -0.48
C ALA A 646 26.37 -24.77 1.00
N ALA A 647 26.74 -25.96 1.47
CA ALA A 647 27.30 -26.15 2.82
C ALA A 647 28.63 -25.40 3.00
N GLU A 648 29.53 -25.45 2.01
CA GLU A 648 30.78 -24.70 1.99
C GLU A 648 30.53 -23.17 1.99
N ALA A 649 29.51 -22.71 1.27
CA ALA A 649 29.09 -21.32 1.33
C ALA A 649 28.57 -20.93 2.72
N LEU A 650 27.73 -21.77 3.33
CA LEU A 650 27.22 -21.56 4.67
C LEU A 650 28.34 -21.53 5.72
N ALA A 651 29.38 -22.35 5.57
CA ALA A 651 30.56 -22.31 6.44
C ALA A 651 31.30 -20.96 6.39
N ARG A 652 31.39 -20.34 5.19
CA ARG A 652 31.96 -19.00 5.04
C ARG A 652 31.07 -17.93 5.67
N VAL A 653 29.74 -18.06 5.55
CA VAL A 653 28.79 -17.20 6.27
C VAL A 653 29.00 -17.30 7.78
N HIS A 654 29.05 -18.52 8.31
CA HIS A 654 29.27 -18.78 9.73
C HIS A 654 30.57 -18.15 10.22
N THR A 655 31.67 -18.32 9.48
CA THR A 655 32.98 -17.74 9.81
C THR A 655 32.92 -16.21 9.90
N LYS A 656 32.24 -15.56 8.94
CA LYS A 656 32.08 -14.09 8.91
C LYS A 656 31.25 -13.56 10.09
N LEU A 657 30.21 -14.29 10.49
CA LEU A 657 29.35 -13.91 11.63
C LEU A 657 30.00 -14.22 12.97
N LYS A 658 30.82 -15.28 13.05
CA LYS A 658 31.57 -15.66 14.26
C LYS A 658 32.52 -14.55 14.68
N ALA A 659 33.17 -13.89 13.72
CA ALA A 659 34.00 -12.70 13.96
C ALA A 659 33.22 -11.49 14.52
N GLN A 660 31.89 -11.52 14.43
CA GLN A 660 30.99 -10.47 14.93
C GLN A 660 30.26 -10.88 16.23
N GLY A 661 30.61 -12.03 16.81
CA GLY A 661 29.99 -12.51 18.05
C GLY A 661 28.74 -13.37 17.85
N TYR A 662 28.42 -13.78 16.61
CA TYR A 662 27.22 -14.58 16.31
C TYR A 662 27.58 -15.93 15.66
N GLY A 663 26.88 -16.98 16.07
CA GLY A 663 26.88 -18.27 15.37
C GLY A 663 25.57 -18.50 14.60
N LEU A 664 25.51 -19.58 13.83
CA LEU A 664 24.30 -19.97 13.08
C LEU A 664 23.54 -21.06 13.83
N LEU A 665 22.23 -20.92 13.92
CA LEU A 665 21.30 -21.93 14.43
C LEU A 665 20.36 -22.37 13.30
N VAL A 666 20.50 -23.61 12.84
CA VAL A 666 19.74 -24.18 11.73
C VAL A 666 18.44 -24.81 12.23
N PHE A 667 17.32 -24.44 11.60
CA PHE A 667 15.99 -24.97 11.86
C PHE A 667 15.56 -26.04 10.85
N ASP A 668 15.91 -25.87 9.57
CA ASP A 668 15.68 -26.84 8.51
C ASP A 668 16.69 -26.66 7.37
N ALA A 669 16.90 -27.72 6.57
CA ALA A 669 17.77 -27.70 5.41
C ALA A 669 17.20 -28.60 4.31
N TYR A 670 17.87 -29.68 3.89
CA TYR A 670 17.26 -30.66 3.01
C TYR A 670 15.95 -31.22 3.60
N ARG A 671 14.85 -31.09 2.85
CA ARG A 671 13.52 -31.61 3.19
C ARG A 671 13.12 -32.64 2.14
N PRO A 672 12.76 -33.90 2.49
CA PRO A 672 12.24 -34.85 1.51
C PRO A 672 10.95 -34.32 0.88
N TRP A 673 10.77 -34.50 -0.43
CA TRP A 673 9.60 -33.99 -1.16
C TRP A 673 8.25 -34.37 -0.53
N GLN A 674 8.12 -35.59 -0.02
CA GLN A 674 6.91 -36.05 0.65
C GLN A 674 6.55 -35.21 1.89
N VAL A 675 7.53 -34.64 2.61
CA VAL A 675 7.27 -33.75 3.74
C VAL A 675 6.73 -32.41 3.26
N THR A 676 7.28 -31.86 2.16
CA THR A 676 6.69 -30.67 1.49
C THR A 676 5.23 -30.92 1.11
N LYS A 677 4.93 -32.11 0.57
CA LYS A 677 3.55 -32.50 0.27
C LYS A 677 2.67 -32.57 1.53
N MET A 678 3.18 -33.10 2.63
CA MET A 678 2.45 -33.11 3.90
C MET A 678 2.15 -31.69 4.40
N PHE A 679 3.13 -30.77 4.31
CA PHE A 679 2.93 -29.38 4.71
C PHE A 679 1.85 -28.70 3.87
N TRP A 680 1.92 -28.85 2.54
CA TRP A 680 0.92 -28.31 1.62
C TRP A 680 -0.49 -28.86 1.90
N ASP A 681 -0.62 -30.20 1.98
CA ASP A 681 -1.91 -30.87 2.18
C ASP A 681 -2.50 -30.61 3.57
N ALA A 682 -1.69 -30.26 4.57
CA ALA A 682 -2.12 -29.90 5.92
C ALA A 682 -2.54 -28.43 6.04
N THR A 683 -1.97 -27.54 5.23
CA THR A 683 -2.05 -26.10 5.44
C THR A 683 -3.30 -25.50 4.77
N PRO A 684 -4.07 -24.64 5.44
CA PRO A 684 -5.15 -23.88 4.82
C PRO A 684 -4.66 -23.04 3.64
N GLU A 685 -5.48 -22.92 2.59
CA GLU A 685 -5.13 -22.23 1.34
C GLU A 685 -4.60 -20.80 1.54
N LYS A 686 -5.17 -20.05 2.50
CA LYS A 686 -4.72 -18.70 2.84
C LYS A 686 -3.26 -18.59 3.31
N PHE A 687 -2.64 -19.70 3.69
CA PHE A 687 -1.25 -19.78 4.15
C PHE A 687 -0.34 -20.51 3.15
N HIS A 688 -0.82 -20.81 1.95
CA HIS A 688 -0.02 -21.51 0.92
C HIS A 688 1.17 -20.71 0.38
N GLY A 689 1.31 -19.42 0.71
CA GLY A 689 2.56 -18.69 0.46
C GLY A 689 3.74 -19.23 1.27
N PHE A 690 3.49 -19.58 2.54
CA PHE A 690 4.50 -20.05 3.50
C PHE A 690 4.86 -21.54 3.35
N VAL A 691 4.21 -22.26 2.44
CA VAL A 691 4.49 -23.68 2.19
C VAL A 691 4.62 -23.94 0.69
N ALA A 692 5.72 -24.55 0.28
CA ALA A 692 5.98 -24.77 -1.14
C ALA A 692 4.96 -25.71 -1.81
N ASP A 693 4.49 -25.33 -2.99
CA ASP A 693 3.64 -26.16 -3.86
C ASP A 693 4.39 -27.44 -4.29
N PRO A 694 3.95 -28.64 -3.85
CA PRO A 694 4.65 -29.88 -4.11
C PRO A 694 4.63 -30.27 -5.59
N SER A 695 3.72 -29.73 -6.41
CA SER A 695 3.71 -29.98 -7.85
C SER A 695 4.94 -29.39 -8.57
N LYS A 696 5.59 -28.40 -7.96
CA LYS A 696 6.81 -27.74 -8.48
C LYS A 696 8.08 -28.16 -7.71
N GLY A 697 7.90 -28.84 -6.58
CA GLY A 697 8.94 -29.09 -5.57
C GLY A 697 9.42 -27.80 -4.90
N SER A 698 10.34 -27.95 -3.95
CA SER A 698 10.96 -26.82 -3.24
C SER A 698 12.48 -26.83 -3.35
N ARG A 699 13.12 -25.72 -2.98
CA ARG A 699 14.59 -25.65 -2.92
C ARG A 699 15.17 -26.49 -1.78
N HIS A 700 14.41 -26.68 -0.69
CA HIS A 700 14.74 -27.68 0.33
C HIS A 700 14.80 -29.09 -0.28
N ASN A 701 13.89 -29.46 -1.19
CA ASN A 701 13.93 -30.79 -1.83
C ASN A 701 15.16 -31.00 -2.72
N ARG A 702 15.86 -29.92 -3.08
CA ARG A 702 17.09 -29.96 -3.89
C ARG A 702 18.35 -29.90 -3.02
N GLY A 703 18.21 -29.75 -1.69
CA GLY A 703 19.32 -29.56 -0.75
C GLY A 703 20.00 -28.20 -0.88
N CYS A 704 19.31 -27.21 -1.46
CA CYS A 704 19.86 -25.88 -1.72
C CYS A 704 19.15 -24.77 -0.94
N ALA A 705 18.31 -25.10 0.03
CA ALA A 705 17.72 -24.13 0.95
C ALA A 705 18.13 -24.44 2.39
N VAL A 706 18.16 -23.41 3.22
CA VAL A 706 18.37 -23.51 4.66
C VAL A 706 17.52 -22.48 5.38
N ASP A 707 16.85 -22.92 6.44
CA ASP A 707 16.11 -22.10 7.38
C ASP A 707 16.95 -21.93 8.64
N LEU A 708 17.27 -20.69 9.01
CA LEU A 708 18.17 -20.47 10.13
C LEU A 708 18.01 -19.08 10.78
N THR A 709 18.55 -18.97 12.00
CA THR A 709 18.73 -17.71 12.72
C THR A 709 20.16 -17.58 13.24
N LEU A 710 20.42 -16.45 13.92
CA LEU A 710 21.64 -16.22 14.68
C LEU A 710 21.49 -16.76 16.11
N TYR A 711 22.57 -17.21 16.72
CA TYR A 711 22.69 -17.31 18.17
C TYR A 711 23.87 -16.47 18.66
N ASP A 712 23.75 -15.89 19.84
CA ASP A 712 24.81 -15.07 20.44
C ASP A 712 25.90 -15.97 21.04
N LEU A 713 27.16 -15.77 20.67
CA LEU A 713 28.27 -16.62 21.11
C LEU A 713 28.57 -16.48 22.61
N LYS A 714 28.24 -15.33 23.22
CA LYS A 714 28.52 -15.07 24.64
C LYS A 714 27.54 -15.79 25.56
N THR A 715 26.26 -15.76 25.20
CA THR A 715 25.15 -16.33 25.99
C THR A 715 24.76 -17.73 25.52
N GLY A 716 25.11 -18.09 24.29
CA GLY A 716 24.73 -19.34 23.64
C GLY A 716 23.26 -19.41 23.22
N LYS A 717 22.48 -18.33 23.41
CA LYS A 717 21.03 -18.29 23.17
C LYS A 717 20.70 -17.83 21.74
N PRO A 718 19.57 -18.28 21.16
CA PRO A 718 19.06 -17.71 19.91
C PRO A 718 18.90 -16.19 20.03
N VAL A 719 19.26 -15.48 18.98
CA VAL A 719 19.05 -14.04 18.85
C VAL A 719 17.59 -13.78 18.51
N GLU A 720 17.00 -12.81 19.20
CA GLU A 720 15.63 -12.39 18.94
C GLU A 720 15.53 -11.63 17.61
N MET A 721 14.55 -12.01 16.80
CA MET A 721 14.29 -11.47 15.46
C MET A 721 12.91 -10.80 15.42
N VAL A 722 12.48 -10.33 14.24
CA VAL A 722 11.19 -9.64 14.09
C VAL A 722 9.97 -10.55 14.31
N SER A 723 10.13 -11.86 14.07
CA SER A 723 9.17 -12.93 14.32
C SER A 723 9.86 -14.21 14.81
N GLY A 724 9.05 -15.18 15.24
CA GLY A 724 9.52 -16.56 15.42
C GLY A 724 9.73 -17.28 14.08
N TYR A 725 10.43 -18.42 14.12
CA TYR A 725 10.49 -19.35 12.98
C TYR A 725 9.14 -20.03 12.75
N ASP A 726 8.82 -20.34 11.49
CA ASP A 726 7.54 -20.94 11.05
C ASP A 726 6.30 -20.10 11.42
N GLU A 727 6.44 -18.79 11.59
CA GLU A 727 5.33 -17.88 11.85
C GLU A 727 4.63 -17.48 10.54
N PHE A 728 3.32 -17.73 10.37
CA PHE A 728 2.59 -17.34 9.15
C PHE A 728 1.89 -15.98 9.33
N SER A 729 2.68 -14.95 9.61
CA SER A 729 2.22 -13.57 9.82
C SER A 729 3.05 -12.58 8.98
N ASP A 730 2.59 -11.34 8.88
CA ASP A 730 3.32 -10.25 8.20
C ASP A 730 4.73 -10.04 8.79
N ARG A 731 4.96 -10.43 10.06
CA ARG A 731 6.27 -10.34 10.72
C ARG A 731 7.30 -11.30 10.14
N ALA A 732 6.88 -12.30 9.37
CA ALA A 732 7.77 -13.26 8.71
C ALA A 732 8.52 -12.66 7.51
N PHE A 733 7.97 -11.60 6.91
CA PHE A 733 8.53 -11.06 5.69
C PHE A 733 9.94 -10.46 5.90
N PRO A 734 10.88 -10.66 4.96
CA PRO A 734 12.23 -10.11 5.03
C PRO A 734 12.28 -8.59 5.17
N ASP A 735 11.25 -7.88 4.69
CA ASP A 735 11.17 -6.42 4.72
C ASP A 735 10.12 -5.89 5.69
N TYR A 736 9.66 -6.72 6.63
CA TYR A 736 8.79 -6.28 7.71
C TYR A 736 9.39 -5.05 8.43
N THR A 737 8.63 -3.97 8.49
CA THR A 737 9.09 -2.67 9.01
C THR A 737 8.93 -2.54 10.53
N GLY A 738 8.10 -3.40 11.14
CA GLY A 738 7.79 -3.37 12.57
C GLY A 738 8.89 -3.92 13.48
N GLY A 739 8.54 -4.19 14.74
CA GLY A 739 9.49 -4.64 15.78
C GLY A 739 10.45 -3.54 16.25
N THR A 740 11.63 -3.93 16.71
CA THR A 740 12.66 -3.01 17.22
C THR A 740 13.77 -2.75 16.20
N SER A 741 14.47 -1.63 16.32
CA SER A 741 15.69 -1.36 15.55
C SER A 741 16.72 -2.49 15.69
N ARG A 742 16.83 -3.07 16.88
CA ARG A 742 17.75 -4.19 17.15
C ARG A 742 17.34 -5.47 16.42
N GLN A 743 16.07 -5.88 16.47
CA GLN A 743 15.57 -7.06 15.77
C GLN A 743 15.76 -6.94 14.25
N ARG A 744 15.41 -5.78 13.66
CA ARG A 744 15.63 -5.53 12.23
C ARG A 744 17.11 -5.54 11.87
N TRP A 745 17.97 -4.95 12.71
CA TRP A 745 19.42 -4.99 12.51
C TRP A 745 19.97 -6.42 12.49
N HIS A 746 19.52 -7.31 13.38
CA HIS A 746 19.95 -8.72 13.39
C HIS A 746 19.50 -9.46 12.13
N ARG A 747 18.23 -9.29 11.73
CA ARG A 747 17.70 -9.85 10.48
C ARG A 747 18.51 -9.39 9.28
N ASP A 748 18.73 -8.08 9.16
CA ASP A 748 19.44 -7.50 8.02
C ASP A 748 20.92 -7.90 8.01
N ARG A 749 21.54 -8.08 9.17
CA ARG A 749 22.92 -8.59 9.29
C ARG A 749 23.03 -10.03 8.78
N LEU A 750 22.11 -10.90 9.20
CA LEU A 750 22.05 -12.27 8.72
C LEU A 750 21.85 -12.29 7.21
N ARG A 751 20.86 -11.56 6.70
CA ARG A 751 20.55 -11.46 5.27
C ARG A 751 21.77 -11.01 4.46
N ALA A 752 22.45 -9.95 4.88
CA ALA A 752 23.63 -9.45 4.20
C ALA A 752 24.78 -10.47 4.16
N ALA A 753 25.01 -11.20 5.26
CA ALA A 753 26.04 -12.24 5.31
C ALA A 753 25.71 -13.41 4.38
N MET A 754 24.45 -13.85 4.34
CA MET A 754 23.97 -14.89 3.44
C MET A 754 24.10 -14.45 1.96
N HIS A 755 23.67 -13.24 1.62
CA HIS A 755 23.77 -12.69 0.26
C HIS A 755 25.21 -12.62 -0.24
N ALA A 756 26.15 -12.23 0.62
CA ALA A 756 27.57 -12.16 0.28
C ALA A 756 28.18 -13.53 -0.12
N GLU A 757 27.53 -14.64 0.20
CA GLU A 757 27.97 -15.99 -0.12
C GLU A 757 27.08 -16.70 -1.15
N GLY A 758 26.25 -15.94 -1.87
CA GLY A 758 25.46 -16.45 -2.99
C GLY A 758 24.14 -17.10 -2.59
N PHE A 759 23.62 -16.75 -1.42
CA PHE A 759 22.23 -17.04 -1.04
C PHE A 759 21.30 -15.87 -1.38
N SER A 760 20.03 -16.15 -1.62
CA SER A 760 18.95 -15.17 -1.69
C SER A 760 17.90 -15.50 -0.64
N VAL A 761 17.35 -14.49 0.03
CA VAL A 761 16.26 -14.70 1.00
C VAL A 761 14.96 -15.00 0.24
N TYR A 762 14.13 -15.90 0.74
CA TYR A 762 12.79 -16.12 0.21
C TYR A 762 11.89 -14.92 0.53
N GLU A 763 11.03 -14.53 -0.40
CA GLU A 763 10.31 -13.24 -0.33
C GLU A 763 9.29 -13.13 0.81
N GLU A 764 8.88 -14.27 1.37
CA GLU A 764 7.89 -14.32 2.47
C GLU A 764 8.50 -14.65 3.83
N GLU A 765 9.76 -15.13 3.87
CA GLU A 765 10.37 -15.70 5.07
C GLU A 765 11.79 -15.15 5.30
N TRP A 766 11.98 -14.35 6.35
CA TRP A 766 13.28 -13.72 6.65
C TRP A 766 14.38 -14.72 7.03
N TRP A 767 13.98 -15.92 7.46
CA TRP A 767 14.89 -17.00 7.90
C TRP A 767 15.30 -17.96 6.78
N HIS A 768 14.61 -17.94 5.63
CA HIS A 768 14.77 -18.91 4.55
C HIS A 768 15.73 -18.39 3.49
N PHE A 769 16.75 -19.18 3.16
CA PHE A 769 17.78 -18.79 2.20
C PHE A 769 18.03 -19.85 1.12
N ASP A 770 17.84 -19.44 -0.13
CA ASP A 770 18.07 -20.22 -1.34
C ASP A 770 19.50 -20.02 -1.87
N TYR A 771 20.25 -21.10 -2.04
CA TYR A 771 21.55 -21.06 -2.72
C TYR A 771 21.38 -20.91 -4.23
N LYS A 772 22.11 -19.97 -4.85
CA LYS A 772 22.00 -19.56 -6.27
C LYS A 772 21.94 -20.70 -7.31
N ASP A 773 22.57 -21.84 -7.03
CA ASP A 773 22.66 -22.98 -7.95
C ASP A 773 21.48 -23.97 -7.81
N TRP A 774 20.45 -23.68 -7.01
CA TRP A 774 19.35 -24.62 -6.74
C TRP A 774 18.70 -25.22 -8.00
N LYS A 775 18.57 -24.45 -9.09
CA LYS A 775 18.01 -24.92 -10.37
C LYS A 775 18.83 -26.02 -11.06
N LYS A 776 20.10 -26.20 -10.66
CA LYS A 776 21.01 -27.20 -11.25
C LYS A 776 20.92 -28.56 -10.58
N TYR A 777 20.09 -28.72 -9.56
CA TYR A 777 19.91 -29.97 -8.81
C TYR A 777 18.48 -30.48 -8.95
N PRO A 778 18.25 -31.80 -9.03
CA PRO A 778 16.91 -32.34 -9.18
C PRO A 778 16.15 -32.33 -7.84
N ILE A 779 14.82 -32.43 -7.90
CA ILE A 779 13.96 -32.70 -6.74
C ILE A 779 14.30 -34.09 -6.20
N LEU A 780 14.60 -34.17 -4.90
CA LEU A 780 14.91 -35.41 -4.20
C LEU A 780 13.78 -35.79 -3.24
N ASN A 781 13.63 -37.08 -3.00
CA ASN A 781 12.71 -37.64 -2.00
C ASN A 781 13.39 -38.72 -1.13
N LYS A 782 14.69 -38.56 -0.87
CA LYS A 782 15.43 -39.48 -0.01
C LYS A 782 15.10 -39.22 1.45
N THR A 783 14.95 -40.25 2.26
CA THR A 783 14.84 -40.11 3.71
C THR A 783 16.20 -39.79 4.32
N PHE A 784 16.22 -39.31 5.58
CA PHE A 784 17.48 -38.98 6.24
C PHE A 784 18.34 -40.22 6.51
N GLU A 785 17.71 -41.39 6.67
CA GLU A 785 18.36 -42.69 6.85
C GLU A 785 19.05 -43.20 5.57
N GLU A 786 18.57 -42.75 4.41
CA GLU A 786 19.15 -43.07 3.09
C GLU A 786 20.34 -42.18 2.74
N LEU A 787 20.54 -41.09 3.50
CA LEU A 787 21.67 -40.17 3.37
C LEU A 787 22.81 -40.66 4.27
N LYS A 788 23.99 -40.86 3.68
CA LYS A 788 25.18 -41.39 4.37
C LYS A 788 26.05 -40.29 4.92
#